data_AF-A0A9W4UM16-F1
#
_entry.id   AF-A0A9W4UM16-F1
#
_cell.length_a   1.000
_cell.length_b   1.000
_cell.length_c   1.000
_cell.angle_alpha   90.00
_cell.angle_beta   90.00
_cell.angle_gamma   90.00
#
_symmetry.space_group_name_H-M   'P 1'
#
loop_
_entity.id
_entity.type
_entity.pdbx_description
1 polymer ?
#
loop_
_entity_poly.entity_id
_entity_poly.type
_entity_poly.pdbx_seq_one_letter_code
_entity_poly.pdbx_strand_id
1 'polypeptide(L)'
;MTATMWSYDETGIAHFTGPDIDDGDVIMEDSTDPSPDIDWLAQLNAFASSPTTEQDIIQTHSSTETQFMIDSETDFLESPCGRFSDPIPPIFSVTTKNRGKPIQRRKSVVQPNLPVRRKLDYQSTIRTPSTGILSENSLSLNKLKLIEYSPPHQWSDSQRSFLSALYHLFEPDYPLYTKLFNSFHGLSLSVNKIRSQVSHLNVFYTAFSRIHGDIQAQVDMWTSITTLCRKENVQLVPRITALTVGVNKRTAQRTQRRLKTLVRQASDKNTNDLTTSVDPQVQTRNFAVYVDEDLEQVVDIESTDPHGQFGYSKSHSSPFSVGFGTLTSEHSSLSPASLSTGTMGLVPGSSIAFRVWDNNSATSYSSTRGFTAALFSSDWTQAMASPDLSINDQMSLQAKSNMSAIQLWARSHLSMTSRIPSPFISCCTSLVQVFKYASTMDNPMLAVIDLSKIKQCNVVAAKTVLENLKAQNQATWARYKAIYEKMCYGNIPAEALISVTPYLSLIKSLPGIDWTVFDGRPTGRVVKALSTHKVTIEKIAHELGYFTRVLLGGLEHIGVIPSVVRNVIEGFGIIASRSEEDRNWASTQFTRAFLNGDYQYHAQVAEAFLHGVELAEKCWKPTPRKRANNTNDGAALG
;
A
#
# COMPACT_ATOMS: atom_id res chain seq x y z
N MET A 1 -40.45 -9.42 24.59
CA MET A 1 -39.04 -9.74 24.29
C MET A 1 -38.63 -10.92 25.16
N THR A 2 -38.87 -12.14 24.69
CA THR A 2 -38.47 -13.38 25.37
C THR A 2 -37.08 -13.77 24.84
N ALA A 3 -36.11 -13.90 25.74
CA ALA A 3 -34.74 -14.22 25.38
C ALA A 3 -34.59 -15.72 25.09
N THR A 4 -34.11 -16.05 23.90
CA THR A 4 -33.65 -17.40 23.55
C THR A 4 -32.40 -17.73 24.36
N MET A 5 -32.40 -18.88 25.06
CA MET A 5 -31.29 -19.32 25.90
C MET A 5 -30.72 -20.63 25.38
N TRP A 6 -29.40 -20.66 25.18
CA TRP A 6 -28.66 -21.88 24.89
C TRP A 6 -28.26 -22.55 26.21
N SER A 7 -28.50 -23.86 26.33
CA SER A 7 -28.00 -24.66 27.45
C SER A 7 -27.07 -25.76 26.94
N TYR A 8 -26.16 -26.23 27.79
CA TYR A 8 -25.23 -27.32 27.49
C TYR A 8 -25.46 -28.44 28.49
N ASP A 9 -25.48 -29.68 28.02
CA ASP A 9 -25.60 -30.84 28.91
C ASP A 9 -24.26 -31.26 29.52
N GLU A 10 -24.32 -32.28 30.38
CA GLU A 10 -23.17 -32.83 31.10
C GLU A 10 -22.09 -33.43 30.17
N THR A 11 -22.41 -33.64 28.89
CA THR A 11 -21.47 -34.10 27.86
C THR A 11 -20.89 -32.96 27.01
N GLY A 12 -21.31 -31.72 27.27
CA GLY A 12 -20.84 -30.52 26.58
C GLY A 12 -21.53 -30.27 25.24
N ILE A 13 -22.67 -30.91 24.96
CA ILE A 13 -23.45 -30.69 23.74
C ILE A 13 -24.46 -29.56 23.98
N ALA A 14 -24.48 -28.59 23.05
CA ALA A 14 -25.38 -27.45 23.11
C ALA A 14 -26.78 -27.84 22.64
N HIS A 15 -27.79 -27.54 23.45
CA HIS A 15 -29.21 -27.70 23.13
C HIS A 15 -29.86 -26.34 22.98
N PHE A 16 -30.70 -26.22 21.95
CA PHE A 16 -31.47 -25.01 21.65
C PHE A 16 -32.94 -25.27 21.93
N THR A 17 -33.50 -24.58 22.92
CA THR A 17 -34.94 -24.59 23.21
C THR A 17 -35.57 -23.30 22.70
N GLY A 18 -36.33 -23.41 21.60
CA GLY A 18 -37.20 -22.35 21.11
C GLY A 18 -38.53 -22.32 21.88
N PRO A 19 -39.31 -21.23 21.76
CA PRO A 19 -40.64 -21.17 22.37
C PRO A 19 -41.57 -22.16 21.66
N ASP A 20 -42.24 -23.01 22.44
CA ASP A 20 -43.28 -23.91 21.96
C ASP A 20 -44.40 -23.09 21.31
N ILE A 21 -44.67 -23.36 20.03
CA ILE A 21 -45.83 -22.82 19.31
C ILE A 21 -46.97 -23.81 19.57
N ASP A 22 -47.97 -23.35 20.32
CA ASP A 22 -49.18 -24.08 20.66
C ASP A 22 -50.10 -24.10 19.42
N ASP A 23 -50.18 -25.23 18.73
CA ASP A 23 -51.09 -25.45 17.59
C ASP A 23 -52.51 -25.70 18.12
N GLY A 24 -53.30 -24.62 18.22
CA GLY A 24 -54.71 -24.66 18.60
C GLY A 24 -55.61 -23.88 17.65
N ASP A 25 -56.34 -24.62 16.81
CA ASP A 25 -57.59 -24.32 16.09
C ASP A 25 -57.90 -22.86 15.69
N VAL A 26 -57.71 -22.57 14.39
CA VAL A 26 -58.36 -21.44 13.72
C VAL A 26 -59.38 -21.96 12.70
N ILE A 27 -60.64 -21.62 12.96
CA ILE A 27 -61.81 -21.87 12.15
C ILE A 27 -61.69 -21.10 10.83
N MET A 28 -61.87 -21.81 9.71
CA MET A 28 -61.92 -21.25 8.36
C MET A 28 -63.26 -20.51 8.16
N GLU A 29 -63.20 -19.20 7.94
CA GLU A 29 -64.28 -18.47 7.26
C GLU A 29 -63.84 -18.07 5.85
N ASP A 30 -64.72 -18.44 4.93
CA ASP A 30 -64.64 -18.36 3.48
C ASP A 30 -64.87 -16.91 3.02
N SER A 31 -63.91 -16.32 2.30
CA SER A 31 -64.18 -15.11 1.51
C SER A 31 -63.42 -15.17 0.19
N THR A 32 -64.22 -15.15 -0.86
CA THR A 32 -63.89 -15.27 -2.27
C THR A 32 -63.64 -13.88 -2.83
N ASP A 33 -62.47 -13.64 -3.43
CA ASP A 33 -62.31 -12.65 -4.50
C ASP A 33 -61.07 -12.98 -5.36
N PRO A 34 -61.17 -13.01 -6.70
CA PRO A 34 -60.10 -13.48 -7.58
C PRO A 34 -59.15 -12.34 -8.01
N SER A 35 -57.87 -12.47 -7.66
CA SER A 35 -56.77 -11.68 -8.25
C SER A 35 -56.28 -12.34 -9.55
N PRO A 36 -55.93 -11.57 -10.60
CA PRO A 36 -55.46 -12.14 -11.86
C PRO A 36 -54.03 -12.66 -11.71
N ASP A 37 -53.81 -13.93 -12.11
CA ASP A 37 -52.51 -14.57 -12.17
C ASP A 37 -51.58 -13.82 -13.14
N ILE A 38 -50.47 -13.30 -12.60
CA ILE A 38 -49.38 -12.71 -13.37
C ILE A 38 -48.44 -13.85 -13.78
N ASP A 39 -48.41 -14.16 -15.08
CA ASP A 39 -47.52 -15.16 -15.68
C ASP A 39 -46.08 -14.63 -15.73
N TRP A 40 -45.36 -14.86 -14.62
CA TRP A 40 -43.96 -14.49 -14.44
C TRP A 40 -43.01 -15.22 -15.40
N LEU A 41 -43.41 -16.36 -15.96
CA LEU A 41 -42.60 -17.10 -16.94
C LEU A 41 -42.54 -16.39 -18.29
N ALA A 42 -43.63 -15.72 -18.70
CA ALA A 42 -43.66 -14.95 -19.94
C ALA A 42 -42.74 -13.72 -19.90
N GLN A 43 -42.60 -13.07 -18.73
CA GLN A 43 -41.74 -11.89 -18.58
C GLN A 43 -40.24 -12.24 -18.60
N LEU A 44 -39.87 -13.41 -18.07
CA LEU A 44 -38.48 -13.89 -18.10
C LEU A 44 -38.00 -14.26 -19.50
N ASN A 45 -38.87 -14.85 -20.32
CA ASN A 45 -38.54 -15.19 -21.71
C ASN A 45 -38.44 -13.95 -22.62
N ALA A 46 -39.21 -12.89 -22.34
CA ALA A 46 -39.11 -11.62 -23.06
C ALA A 46 -37.76 -10.91 -22.80
N PHE A 47 -37.20 -11.04 -21.58
CA PHE A 47 -35.93 -10.43 -21.21
C PHE A 47 -34.71 -11.14 -21.86
N ALA A 48 -34.81 -12.46 -22.06
CA ALA A 48 -33.75 -13.25 -22.70
C ALA A 48 -33.63 -13.06 -24.22
N SER A 49 -34.58 -12.35 -24.85
CA SER A 49 -34.71 -12.27 -26.31
C SER A 49 -34.18 -10.95 -26.92
N SER A 50 -33.54 -10.08 -26.13
CA SER A 50 -33.10 -8.76 -26.62
C SER A 50 -31.65 -8.80 -27.12
N PRO A 51 -31.37 -8.50 -28.41
CA PRO A 51 -30.01 -8.48 -28.95
C PRO A 51 -29.28 -7.19 -28.52
N THR A 52 -28.17 -7.33 -27.80
CA THR A 52 -27.23 -6.25 -27.49
C THR A 52 -26.25 -6.06 -28.63
N THR A 53 -26.26 -4.84 -29.19
CA THR A 53 -25.29 -4.35 -30.17
C THR A 53 -23.93 -4.11 -29.51
N GLU A 54 -22.94 -4.93 -29.83
CA GLU A 54 -21.53 -4.70 -29.52
C GLU A 54 -20.95 -3.65 -30.49
N GLN A 55 -20.35 -2.59 -29.95
CA GLN A 55 -19.43 -1.73 -30.69
C GLN A 55 -18.02 -2.00 -30.17
N ASP A 56 -17.22 -2.69 -30.98
CA ASP A 56 -15.80 -2.86 -30.79
C ASP A 56 -15.05 -1.56 -31.09
N ILE A 57 -14.24 -1.11 -30.13
CA ILE A 57 -13.17 -0.13 -30.38
C ILE A 57 -11.83 -0.85 -30.15
N ILE A 58 -11.17 -1.16 -31.27
CA ILE A 58 -9.76 -1.51 -31.32
C ILE A 58 -8.96 -0.20 -31.25
N GLN A 59 -8.03 -0.09 -30.30
CA GLN A 59 -6.97 0.92 -30.37
C GLN A 59 -5.61 0.26 -30.15
N THR A 60 -4.87 0.18 -31.25
CA THR A 60 -3.44 -0.09 -31.34
C THR A 60 -2.63 1.14 -30.91
N HIS A 61 -1.65 0.98 -30.03
CA HIS A 61 -0.48 1.85 -30.00
C HIS A 61 0.78 1.04 -29.67
N SER A 62 1.73 1.06 -30.61
CA SER A 62 3.12 0.64 -30.44
C SER A 62 3.92 1.81 -29.85
N SER A 63 4.72 1.54 -28.82
CA SER A 63 5.73 2.49 -28.34
C SER A 63 7.02 1.75 -28.02
N THR A 64 8.03 2.03 -28.83
CA THR A 64 9.44 1.69 -28.62
C THR A 64 9.97 2.44 -27.39
N GLU A 65 10.36 1.72 -26.34
CA GLU A 65 10.91 2.33 -25.12
C GLU A 65 12.42 2.01 -24.98
N THR A 66 13.22 3.07 -25.07
CA THR A 66 14.67 3.07 -24.86
C THR A 66 14.97 3.05 -23.36
N GLN A 67 15.57 1.97 -22.89
CA GLN A 67 15.89 1.74 -21.48
C GLN A 67 17.17 2.51 -21.06
N PHE A 68 17.03 3.58 -20.27
CA PHE A 68 18.13 4.19 -19.52
C PHE A 68 18.16 3.61 -18.10
N MET A 69 19.26 2.92 -17.76
CA MET A 69 19.51 2.40 -16.42
C MET A 69 20.09 3.49 -15.51
N ILE A 70 19.38 3.82 -14.43
CA ILE A 70 19.87 4.62 -13.32
C ILE A 70 19.89 3.73 -12.08
N ASP A 71 21.10 3.46 -11.55
CA ASP A 71 21.31 2.73 -10.30
C ASP A 71 20.79 3.55 -9.10
N SER A 72 19.81 3.01 -8.37
CA SER A 72 19.18 3.62 -7.19
C SER A 72 19.37 2.75 -5.96
N GLU A 73 20.05 3.31 -4.94
CA GLU A 73 20.15 2.75 -3.60
C GLU A 73 18.76 2.76 -2.92
N THR A 74 18.30 1.59 -2.48
CA THR A 74 16.95 1.35 -1.94
C THR A 74 16.71 2.04 -0.58
N ASP A 75 16.04 3.19 -0.60
CA ASP A 75 15.30 3.73 0.54
C ASP A 75 13.80 3.45 0.34
N PHE A 76 13.15 2.81 1.32
CA PHE A 76 11.77 2.32 1.22
C PHE A 76 10.77 3.48 1.23
N LEU A 77 10.19 3.78 0.06
CA LEU A 77 9.40 4.99 -0.22
C LEU A 77 7.87 4.81 -0.11
N GLU A 78 7.35 3.60 0.04
CA GLU A 78 5.91 3.37 -0.02
C GLU A 78 5.25 3.29 1.36
N SER A 79 4.03 3.84 1.49
CA SER A 79 3.12 3.43 2.55
C SER A 79 2.78 1.95 2.34
N PRO A 80 2.65 1.13 3.39
CA PRO A 80 2.63 -0.33 3.24
C PRO A 80 1.32 -0.93 2.68
N CYS A 81 0.43 -0.10 2.13
CA CYS A 81 -0.67 -0.58 1.31
C CYS A 81 -0.14 -0.94 -0.08
N GLY A 82 0.32 -2.18 -0.27
CA GLY A 82 0.88 -2.65 -1.53
C GLY A 82 -0.03 -2.39 -2.74
N ARG A 83 0.56 -1.90 -3.83
CA ARG A 83 -0.12 -1.76 -5.13
C ARG A 83 -0.41 -3.14 -5.70
N PHE A 84 -1.57 -3.31 -6.32
CA PHE A 84 -1.97 -4.58 -6.93
C PHE A 84 -1.17 -4.94 -8.20
N SER A 85 -0.35 -4.01 -8.73
CA SER A 85 0.18 -4.09 -10.10
C SER A 85 1.71 -3.96 -10.27
N ASP A 86 2.52 -3.77 -9.23
CA ASP A 86 3.96 -3.51 -9.46
C ASP A 86 4.80 -4.80 -9.68
N PRO A 87 5.52 -4.93 -10.81
CA PRO A 87 6.59 -5.91 -10.96
C PRO A 87 7.84 -5.47 -10.16
N ILE A 88 8.44 -6.41 -9.44
CA ILE A 88 9.58 -6.17 -8.55
C ILE A 88 10.86 -5.91 -9.38
N PRO A 89 11.62 -4.82 -9.17
CA PRO A 89 12.92 -4.65 -9.82
C PRO A 89 13.97 -5.65 -9.27
N PRO A 90 14.94 -6.11 -10.09
CA PRO A 90 15.95 -7.07 -9.66
C PRO A 90 16.85 -6.46 -8.57
N ILE A 91 16.89 -7.09 -7.40
CA ILE A 91 17.76 -6.67 -6.29
C ILE A 91 19.16 -7.25 -6.52
N PHE A 92 20.14 -6.38 -6.71
CA PHE A 92 21.56 -6.74 -6.73
C PHE A 92 22.04 -7.17 -5.33
N SER A 93 22.85 -8.23 -5.30
CA SER A 93 23.44 -8.77 -4.08
C SER A 93 24.46 -7.80 -3.48
N VAL A 94 24.10 -7.17 -2.35
CA VAL A 94 25.10 -6.57 -1.47
C VAL A 94 25.78 -7.70 -0.70
N THR A 95 26.98 -8.09 -1.12
CA THR A 95 27.88 -8.95 -0.33
C THR A 95 28.20 -8.25 0.99
N THR A 96 27.56 -8.72 2.07
CA THR A 96 27.92 -8.34 3.43
C THR A 96 29.29 -8.92 3.77
N LYS A 97 30.29 -8.05 3.85
CA LYS A 97 31.62 -8.41 4.37
C LYS A 97 31.48 -8.94 5.80
N ASN A 98 31.91 -10.17 6.00
CA ASN A 98 32.05 -10.86 7.28
C ASN A 98 32.66 -9.93 8.34
N ARG A 99 31.91 -9.65 9.41
CA ARG A 99 32.44 -9.04 10.63
C ARG A 99 33.29 -10.09 11.36
N GLY A 100 34.58 -9.80 11.47
CA GLY A 100 35.55 -10.64 12.17
C GLY A 100 35.23 -10.84 13.65
N LYS A 101 35.66 -12.00 14.15
CA LYS A 101 35.64 -12.42 15.55
C LYS A 101 36.31 -11.38 16.47
N PRO A 102 35.89 -11.25 17.74
CA PRO A 102 36.56 -10.38 18.70
C PRO A 102 37.92 -10.99 19.07
N ILE A 103 39.00 -10.33 18.67
CA ILE A 103 40.36 -10.63 19.11
C ILE A 103 40.52 -10.16 20.56
N GLN A 104 40.85 -11.09 21.45
CA GLN A 104 41.23 -10.83 22.83
C GLN A 104 42.44 -9.86 22.87
N ARG A 105 42.26 -8.73 23.55
CA ARG A 105 43.31 -7.74 23.82
C ARG A 105 44.39 -8.37 24.72
N ARG A 106 45.54 -8.74 24.13
CA ARG A 106 46.80 -8.82 24.86
C ARG A 106 47.40 -7.42 24.99
N LYS A 107 47.73 -7.04 26.22
CA LYS A 107 48.44 -5.80 26.57
C LYS A 107 49.79 -5.80 25.84
N SER A 108 50.00 -4.83 24.95
CA SER A 108 51.31 -4.58 24.34
C SER A 108 51.88 -3.28 24.89
N VAL A 109 53.18 -3.35 25.15
CA VAL A 109 54.06 -2.36 25.75
C VAL A 109 54.13 -1.10 24.87
N VAL A 110 54.10 0.06 25.52
CA VAL A 110 54.22 1.39 24.92
C VAL A 110 55.56 1.52 24.20
N GLN A 111 55.55 1.76 22.89
CA GLN A 111 56.71 2.29 22.16
C GLN A 111 56.49 3.78 21.84
N PRO A 112 57.55 4.61 21.88
CA PRO A 112 57.45 6.05 21.67
C PRO A 112 57.21 6.40 20.21
N ASN A 113 56.29 7.35 19.99
CA ASN A 113 55.89 7.88 18.70
C ASN A 113 57.02 8.68 18.03
N LEU A 114 57.44 8.26 16.83
CA LEU A 114 58.17 9.12 15.89
C LEU A 114 57.20 9.68 14.84
N PRO A 115 57.31 10.95 14.44
CA PRO A 115 56.35 11.61 13.56
C PRO A 115 56.59 11.21 12.10
N VAL A 116 55.78 10.28 11.59
CA VAL A 116 55.74 9.96 10.15
C VAL A 116 54.81 10.94 9.44
N ARG A 117 55.38 11.96 8.77
CA ARG A 117 54.65 12.81 7.82
C ARG A 117 54.34 12.01 6.55
N ARG A 118 53.09 11.56 6.38
CA ARG A 118 52.57 11.13 5.07
C ARG A 118 51.73 12.27 4.48
N LYS A 119 52.16 12.80 3.34
CA LYS A 119 51.32 13.65 2.51
C LYS A 119 50.23 12.77 1.89
N LEU A 120 48.97 13.10 2.17
CA LEU A 120 47.80 12.55 1.48
C LEU A 120 47.50 13.47 0.28
N ASP A 121 47.84 13.01 -0.92
CA ASP A 121 47.34 13.62 -2.15
C ASP A 121 45.92 13.10 -2.42
N TYR A 122 44.95 14.01 -2.31
CA TYR A 122 43.57 13.80 -2.73
C TYR A 122 43.41 14.30 -4.17
N GLN A 123 43.77 13.47 -5.14
CA GLN A 123 43.25 13.59 -6.51
C GLN A 123 42.73 12.23 -6.96
N SER A 124 41.50 11.92 -6.57
CA SER A 124 40.74 10.82 -7.15
C SER A 124 40.17 11.25 -8.50
N THR A 125 40.94 11.01 -9.56
CA THR A 125 40.40 10.99 -10.93
C THR A 125 39.44 9.83 -11.07
N ILE A 126 38.22 10.13 -11.51
CA ILE A 126 37.18 9.18 -11.87
C ILE A 126 37.74 8.28 -12.97
N ARG A 127 37.97 7.00 -12.66
CA ARG A 127 38.35 5.98 -13.65
C ARG A 127 37.08 5.46 -14.31
N THR A 128 36.90 5.79 -15.59
CA THR A 128 36.00 5.07 -16.49
C THR A 128 36.48 3.61 -16.65
N PRO A 129 35.55 2.64 -16.82
CA PRO A 129 35.90 1.23 -16.96
C PRO A 129 36.54 1.01 -18.33
N SER A 130 37.87 0.99 -18.39
CA SER A 130 38.57 0.56 -19.59
C SER A 130 38.32 -0.95 -19.77
N THR A 131 37.88 -1.33 -20.97
CA THR A 131 37.83 -2.68 -21.55
C THR A 131 39.24 -3.29 -21.72
N GLY A 132 40.04 -3.21 -20.66
CA GLY A 132 41.42 -3.64 -20.62
C GLY A 132 41.50 -5.15 -20.50
N ILE A 133 42.21 -5.75 -21.45
CA ILE A 133 42.70 -7.13 -21.45
C ILE A 133 43.15 -7.46 -20.02
N LEU A 134 42.45 -8.41 -19.40
CA LEU A 134 42.73 -8.92 -18.06
C LEU A 134 44.21 -9.34 -17.99
N SER A 135 44.95 -8.83 -17.01
CA SER A 135 46.37 -9.19 -16.86
C SER A 135 46.52 -10.69 -16.68
N GLU A 136 47.62 -11.26 -17.15
CA GLU A 136 47.88 -12.70 -17.13
C GLU A 136 47.76 -13.29 -15.70
N ASN A 137 48.12 -12.50 -14.68
CA ASN A 137 47.93 -12.86 -13.26
C ASN A 137 46.46 -12.90 -12.82
N SER A 138 45.59 -12.07 -13.39
CA SER A 138 44.15 -12.14 -13.10
C SER A 138 43.48 -13.32 -13.80
N LEU A 139 43.96 -13.68 -15.00
CA LEU A 139 43.53 -14.89 -15.72
C LEU A 139 44.00 -16.16 -15.01
N SER A 140 45.23 -16.19 -14.50
CA SER A 140 45.75 -17.34 -13.73
C SER A 140 45.04 -17.50 -12.38
N LEU A 141 44.73 -16.41 -11.68
CA LEU A 141 43.89 -16.46 -10.47
C LEU A 141 42.45 -16.91 -10.74
N ASN A 142 41.85 -16.49 -11.86
CA ASN A 142 40.54 -16.99 -12.26
C ASN A 142 40.60 -18.48 -12.64
N LYS A 143 41.66 -18.93 -13.31
CA LYS A 143 41.89 -20.36 -13.58
C LYS A 143 42.07 -21.17 -12.30
N LEU A 144 42.81 -20.66 -11.32
CA LEU A 144 42.96 -21.32 -10.00
C LEU A 144 41.63 -21.37 -9.23
N LYS A 145 40.85 -20.29 -9.25
CA LYS A 145 39.48 -20.30 -8.66
C LYS A 145 38.56 -21.30 -9.34
N LEU A 146 38.68 -21.50 -10.65
CA LEU A 146 37.92 -22.50 -11.41
C LEU A 146 38.36 -23.95 -11.09
N ILE A 147 39.60 -24.14 -10.64
CA ILE A 147 40.10 -25.44 -10.17
C ILE A 147 39.64 -25.72 -8.73
N GLU A 148 39.61 -24.70 -7.86
CA GLU A 148 39.20 -24.85 -6.46
C GLU A 148 37.68 -24.95 -6.27
N TYR A 149 36.89 -24.38 -7.17
CA TYR A 149 35.43 -24.37 -7.07
C TYR A 149 34.79 -24.87 -8.35
N SER A 150 34.00 -25.95 -8.25
CA SER A 150 33.14 -26.39 -9.36
C SER A 150 32.26 -25.22 -9.82
N PRO A 151 32.08 -25.03 -11.14
CA PRO A 151 31.26 -23.94 -11.65
C PRO A 151 29.90 -23.86 -10.96
N PRO A 152 29.41 -22.64 -10.66
CA PRO A 152 28.07 -22.48 -10.10
C PRO A 152 27.07 -23.14 -11.05
N HIS A 153 26.17 -23.96 -10.49
CA HIS A 153 25.16 -24.64 -11.30
C HIS A 153 24.18 -23.60 -11.82
N GLN A 154 24.02 -23.53 -13.14
CA GLN A 154 23.03 -22.67 -13.75
C GLN A 154 21.67 -23.39 -13.71
N TRP A 155 20.78 -22.90 -12.85
CA TRP A 155 19.45 -23.48 -12.66
C TRP A 155 18.52 -23.11 -13.83
N SER A 156 18.13 -24.11 -14.62
CA SER A 156 17.10 -23.93 -15.66
C SER A 156 15.71 -23.75 -15.05
N ASP A 157 14.78 -23.19 -15.82
CA ASP A 157 13.40 -23.00 -15.37
C ASP A 157 12.73 -24.32 -15.01
N SER A 158 12.92 -25.36 -15.85
CA SER A 158 12.42 -26.72 -15.58
C SER A 158 12.93 -27.28 -14.24
N GLN A 159 14.21 -27.06 -13.92
CA GLN A 159 14.81 -27.50 -12.65
C GLN A 159 14.22 -26.77 -11.45
N ARG A 160 14.00 -25.45 -11.56
CA ARG A 160 13.39 -24.64 -10.49
C ARG A 160 11.93 -25.04 -10.27
N SER A 161 11.20 -25.25 -11.36
CA SER A 161 9.83 -25.74 -11.37
C SER A 161 9.69 -27.09 -10.67
N PHE A 162 10.55 -28.05 -10.98
CA PHE A 162 10.55 -29.38 -10.34
C PHE A 162 10.84 -29.32 -8.84
N LEU A 163 11.87 -28.57 -8.42
CA LEU A 163 12.20 -28.40 -7.00
C LEU A 163 11.10 -27.65 -6.23
N SER A 164 10.45 -26.69 -6.88
CA SER A 164 9.35 -25.95 -6.27
C SER A 164 8.12 -26.85 -6.09
N ALA A 165 7.81 -27.68 -7.08
CA ALA A 165 6.76 -28.69 -6.98
C ALA A 165 7.03 -29.67 -5.82
N LEU A 166 8.24 -30.20 -5.70
CA LEU A 166 8.63 -31.06 -4.57
C LEU A 166 8.37 -30.37 -3.22
N TYR A 167 8.86 -29.14 -3.07
CA TYR A 167 8.75 -28.38 -1.83
C TYR A 167 7.31 -28.01 -1.43
N HIS A 168 6.45 -27.73 -2.39
CA HIS A 168 5.07 -27.33 -2.11
C HIS A 168 4.12 -28.52 -1.92
N LEU A 169 4.38 -29.64 -2.61
CA LEU A 169 3.49 -30.80 -2.63
C LEU A 169 3.81 -31.82 -1.53
N PHE A 170 5.06 -31.89 -1.07
CA PHE A 170 5.53 -32.91 -0.12
C PHE A 170 6.21 -32.27 1.10
N GLU A 171 6.32 -33.01 2.19
CA GLU A 171 7.10 -32.56 3.34
C GLU A 171 8.60 -32.51 3.00
N PRO A 172 9.37 -31.56 3.58
CA PRO A 172 10.75 -31.31 3.20
C PRO A 172 11.69 -32.42 3.66
N ASP A 173 12.16 -33.23 2.71
CA ASP A 173 13.23 -34.22 2.89
C ASP A 173 14.34 -33.98 1.86
N TYR A 174 15.38 -33.24 2.25
CA TYR A 174 16.43 -32.80 1.32
C TYR A 174 17.26 -33.95 0.72
N PRO A 175 17.66 -34.99 1.46
CA PRO A 175 18.27 -36.19 0.87
C PRO A 175 17.41 -36.80 -0.24
N LEU A 176 16.12 -37.02 0.02
CA LEU A 176 15.22 -37.59 -0.98
C LEU A 176 14.97 -36.65 -2.16
N TYR A 177 14.78 -35.35 -1.91
CA TYR A 177 14.64 -34.34 -2.97
C TYR A 177 15.86 -34.31 -3.88
N THR A 178 17.05 -34.44 -3.30
CA THR A 178 18.30 -34.47 -4.06
C THR A 178 18.37 -35.72 -4.93
N LYS A 179 18.01 -36.88 -4.39
CA LYS A 179 17.98 -38.15 -5.15
C LYS A 179 17.00 -38.06 -6.32
N LEU A 180 15.77 -37.61 -6.07
CA LEU A 180 14.73 -37.48 -7.09
C LEU A 180 15.11 -36.41 -8.14
N PHE A 181 15.61 -35.25 -7.73
CA PHE A 181 16.04 -34.20 -8.65
C PHE A 181 17.17 -34.66 -9.57
N ASN A 182 18.18 -35.32 -9.00
CA ASN A 182 19.32 -35.85 -9.75
C ASN A 182 18.90 -36.94 -10.73
N SER A 183 17.99 -37.84 -10.33
CA SER A 183 17.43 -38.88 -11.21
C SER A 183 16.59 -38.29 -12.35
N PHE A 184 15.75 -37.28 -12.07
CA PHE A 184 14.89 -36.65 -13.08
C PHE A 184 15.67 -35.86 -14.13
N HIS A 185 16.70 -35.11 -13.73
CA HIS A 185 17.47 -34.26 -14.64
C HIS A 185 18.80 -34.87 -15.12
N GLY A 186 19.15 -36.08 -14.70
CA GLY A 186 20.44 -36.70 -15.03
C GLY A 186 21.64 -35.92 -14.46
N LEU A 187 21.49 -35.36 -13.26
CA LEU A 187 22.52 -34.55 -12.59
C LEU A 187 23.05 -35.26 -11.35
N SER A 188 24.16 -34.77 -10.81
CA SER A 188 24.78 -35.30 -9.58
C SER A 188 25.08 -34.16 -8.59
N LEU A 189 24.06 -33.35 -8.28
CA LEU A 189 24.20 -32.25 -7.33
C LEU A 189 24.22 -32.74 -5.88
N SER A 190 24.92 -32.01 -5.01
CA SER A 190 24.97 -32.33 -3.58
C SER A 190 23.71 -31.84 -2.84
N VAL A 191 23.41 -32.48 -1.70
CA VAL A 191 22.25 -32.14 -0.85
C VAL A 191 22.26 -30.68 -0.42
N ASN A 192 23.44 -30.14 -0.12
CA ASN A 192 23.59 -28.73 0.27
C ASN A 192 23.24 -27.76 -0.86
N LYS A 193 23.53 -28.12 -2.12
CA LYS A 193 23.22 -27.29 -3.29
C LYS A 193 21.71 -27.23 -3.53
N ILE A 194 21.03 -28.38 -3.42
CA ILE A 194 19.57 -28.49 -3.48
C ILE A 194 18.91 -27.75 -2.32
N ARG A 195 19.38 -27.96 -1.09
CA ARG A 195 18.88 -27.25 0.11
C ARG A 195 19.00 -25.74 -0.02
N SER A 196 20.17 -25.25 -0.46
CA SER A 196 20.39 -23.83 -0.71
C SER A 196 19.38 -23.31 -1.74
N GLN A 197 19.19 -24.02 -2.84
CA GLN A 197 18.23 -23.61 -3.87
C GLN A 197 16.79 -23.62 -3.38
N VAL A 198 16.35 -24.65 -2.66
CA VAL A 198 15.01 -24.72 -2.06
C VAL A 198 14.79 -23.57 -1.07
N SER A 199 15.82 -23.19 -0.29
CA SER A 199 15.74 -22.02 0.59
C SER A 199 15.57 -20.71 -0.17
N HIS A 200 16.12 -20.60 -1.39
CA HIS A 200 15.88 -19.47 -2.29
C HIS A 200 14.51 -19.55 -2.97
N LEU A 201 13.98 -20.74 -3.27
CA LEU A 201 12.65 -20.91 -3.86
C LEU A 201 11.53 -20.42 -2.93
N ASN A 202 11.73 -20.46 -1.60
CA ASN A 202 10.85 -19.76 -0.64
C ASN A 202 10.70 -18.25 -0.92
N VAL A 203 11.70 -17.66 -1.58
CA VAL A 203 11.75 -16.24 -1.93
C VAL A 203 11.27 -16.01 -3.38
N PHE A 204 11.43 -17.00 -4.27
CA PHE A 204 11.11 -16.90 -5.69
C PHE A 204 9.86 -17.70 -6.08
N TYR A 205 8.68 -17.14 -5.81
CA TYR A 205 7.38 -17.74 -6.16
C TYR A 205 7.07 -17.72 -7.67
N THR A 206 7.83 -16.98 -8.47
CA THR A 206 7.51 -16.68 -9.89
C THR A 206 7.57 -17.89 -10.82
N ALA A 207 8.53 -18.80 -10.63
CA ALA A 207 8.60 -20.05 -11.39
C ALA A 207 7.46 -21.00 -11.04
N PHE A 208 7.01 -20.97 -9.79
CA PHE A 208 5.89 -21.78 -9.31
C PHE A 208 4.54 -21.22 -9.77
N SER A 209 4.38 -19.90 -9.85
CA SER A 209 3.13 -19.27 -10.30
C SER A 209 2.72 -19.64 -11.73
N ARG A 210 3.68 -19.94 -12.62
CA ARG A 210 3.36 -20.43 -13.99
C ARG A 210 2.70 -21.81 -13.96
N ILE A 211 3.22 -22.71 -13.14
CA ILE A 211 2.62 -24.06 -12.95
C ILE A 211 1.31 -23.92 -12.15
N HIS A 212 1.23 -23.00 -11.20
CA HIS A 212 0.03 -22.80 -10.38
C HIS A 212 -1.19 -22.30 -11.17
N GLY A 213 -0.97 -21.57 -12.26
CA GLY A 213 -2.03 -21.08 -13.14
C GLY A 213 -2.63 -22.18 -14.03
N ASP A 214 -1.87 -23.22 -14.34
CA ASP A 214 -2.28 -24.33 -15.21
C ASP A 214 -2.47 -25.62 -14.42
N ILE A 215 -3.74 -26.03 -14.29
CA ILE A 215 -4.13 -27.25 -13.59
C ILE A 215 -3.51 -28.50 -14.24
N GLN A 216 -3.38 -28.52 -15.57
CA GLN A 216 -2.86 -29.69 -16.27
C GLN A 216 -1.36 -29.87 -15.99
N ALA A 217 -0.59 -28.79 -16.06
CA ALA A 217 0.83 -28.79 -15.73
C ALA A 217 1.12 -29.27 -14.29
N GLN A 218 0.24 -28.98 -13.34
CA GLN A 218 0.34 -29.50 -11.97
C GLN A 218 0.12 -31.01 -11.90
N VAL A 219 -0.91 -31.52 -12.59
CA VAL A 219 -1.22 -32.96 -12.63
C VAL A 219 -0.09 -33.72 -13.30
N ASP A 220 0.47 -33.20 -14.39
CA ASP A 220 1.58 -33.82 -15.11
C ASP A 220 2.86 -33.87 -14.26
N MET A 221 3.15 -32.77 -13.54
CA MET A 221 4.30 -32.72 -12.61
C MET A 221 4.12 -33.67 -11.43
N TRP A 222 2.92 -33.72 -10.83
CA TRP A 222 2.60 -34.67 -9.76
C TRP A 222 2.78 -36.12 -10.22
N THR A 223 2.27 -36.43 -11.41
CA THR A 223 2.36 -37.78 -12.00
C THR A 223 3.81 -38.15 -12.28
N SER A 224 4.60 -37.21 -12.79
CA SER A 224 6.03 -37.38 -13.02
C SER A 224 6.79 -37.68 -11.73
N ILE A 225 6.57 -36.89 -10.66
CA ILE A 225 7.20 -37.11 -9.35
C ILE A 225 6.78 -38.47 -8.77
N THR A 226 5.50 -38.81 -8.82
CA THR A 226 4.99 -40.08 -8.28
C THR A 226 5.59 -41.29 -9.02
N THR A 227 5.70 -41.21 -10.35
CA THR A 227 6.33 -42.25 -11.17
C THR A 227 7.81 -42.40 -10.84
N LEU A 228 8.50 -41.27 -10.62
CA LEU A 228 9.91 -41.26 -10.22
C LEU A 228 10.12 -41.86 -8.81
N CYS A 229 9.24 -41.54 -7.86
CA CYS A 229 9.25 -42.13 -6.51
C CYS A 229 9.13 -43.66 -6.56
N ARG A 230 8.23 -44.18 -7.42
CA ARG A 230 8.10 -45.64 -7.63
C ARG A 230 9.38 -46.23 -8.22
N LYS A 231 9.94 -45.61 -9.26
CA LYS A 231 11.17 -46.06 -9.92
C LYS A 231 12.37 -46.13 -8.95
N GLU A 232 12.49 -45.13 -8.07
CA GLU A 232 13.60 -45.02 -7.11
C GLU A 232 13.35 -45.78 -5.79
N ASN A 233 12.19 -46.44 -5.67
CA ASN A 233 11.69 -47.07 -4.45
C ASN A 233 11.74 -46.13 -3.23
N VAL A 234 11.24 -44.90 -3.41
CA VAL A 234 11.20 -43.85 -2.39
C VAL A 234 9.75 -43.49 -2.11
N GLN A 235 9.41 -43.31 -0.83
CA GLN A 235 8.11 -42.80 -0.41
C GLN A 235 8.26 -41.37 0.09
N LEU A 236 7.59 -40.42 -0.60
CA LEU A 236 7.44 -39.05 -0.10
C LEU A 236 6.14 -38.93 0.69
N VAL A 237 6.17 -38.15 1.77
CA VAL A 237 4.96 -37.82 2.54
C VAL A 237 4.30 -36.60 1.91
N PRO A 238 3.07 -36.72 1.38
CA PRO A 238 2.33 -35.57 0.88
C PRO A 238 2.07 -34.57 2.02
N ARG A 239 2.25 -33.28 1.73
CA ARG A 239 1.95 -32.24 2.71
C ARG A 239 0.44 -32.14 2.90
N ILE A 240 -0.05 -32.02 4.14
CA ILE A 240 -1.50 -31.92 4.43
C ILE A 240 -2.13 -30.72 3.69
N THR A 241 -1.36 -29.64 3.50
CA THR A 241 -1.78 -28.46 2.74
C THR A 241 -1.71 -28.66 1.21
N ALA A 242 -1.00 -29.65 0.69
CA ALA A 242 -0.88 -29.87 -0.76
C ALA A 242 -2.23 -30.16 -1.45
N LEU A 243 -3.17 -30.79 -0.72
CA LEU A 243 -4.55 -31.01 -1.19
C LEU A 243 -5.36 -29.69 -1.37
N THR A 244 -4.84 -28.56 -0.92
CA THR A 244 -5.40 -27.21 -1.13
C THR A 244 -4.50 -26.32 -1.99
N VAL A 245 -3.29 -26.76 -2.34
CA VAL A 245 -2.32 -26.02 -3.16
C VAL A 245 -2.65 -26.27 -4.63
N GLY A 246 -3.26 -25.26 -5.26
CA GLY A 246 -3.74 -25.31 -6.66
C GLY A 246 -5.18 -24.79 -6.79
N VAL A 247 -5.87 -24.67 -5.65
CA VAL A 247 -7.22 -24.14 -5.59
C VAL A 247 -7.19 -22.90 -4.72
N ASN A 248 -7.18 -21.71 -5.35
CA ASN A 248 -7.51 -20.47 -4.66
C ASN A 248 -8.80 -20.70 -3.85
N LYS A 249 -8.93 -20.15 -2.64
CA LYS A 249 -10.22 -20.15 -1.92
C LYS A 249 -11.37 -19.50 -2.72
N ARG A 250 -11.06 -18.82 -3.84
CA ARG A 250 -11.98 -18.26 -4.84
C ARG A 250 -12.31 -19.18 -6.03
N THR A 251 -11.63 -20.31 -6.20
CA THR A 251 -11.95 -21.25 -7.29
C THR A 251 -13.22 -21.99 -6.90
N ALA A 252 -14.26 -21.86 -7.73
CA ALA A 252 -15.57 -22.48 -7.51
C ALA A 252 -15.44 -23.94 -7.07
N GLN A 253 -16.30 -24.39 -6.16
CA GLN A 253 -16.35 -25.76 -5.63
C GLN A 253 -16.34 -26.83 -6.75
N ARG A 254 -16.82 -26.46 -7.95
CA ARG A 254 -16.79 -27.26 -9.18
C ARG A 254 -15.36 -27.59 -9.65
N THR A 255 -14.43 -26.64 -9.62
CA THR A 255 -13.02 -26.84 -10.03
C THR A 255 -12.25 -27.68 -9.01
N GLN A 256 -12.55 -27.52 -7.72
CA GLN A 256 -12.02 -28.37 -6.65
C GLN A 256 -12.39 -29.85 -6.83
N ARG A 257 -13.68 -30.10 -7.11
CA ARG A 257 -14.18 -31.46 -7.39
C ARG A 257 -13.49 -32.02 -8.64
N ARG A 258 -13.39 -31.24 -9.72
CA ARG A 258 -12.72 -31.65 -10.96
C ARG A 258 -11.26 -32.04 -10.74
N LEU A 259 -10.48 -31.25 -10.00
CA LEU A 259 -9.07 -31.56 -9.70
C LEU A 259 -8.94 -32.86 -8.90
N LYS A 260 -9.74 -33.03 -7.84
CA LYS A 260 -9.75 -34.28 -7.05
C LYS A 260 -10.09 -35.50 -7.91
N THR A 261 -11.04 -35.37 -8.83
CA THR A 261 -11.40 -36.44 -9.77
C THR A 261 -10.25 -36.75 -10.73
N LEU A 262 -9.57 -35.75 -11.28
CA LEU A 262 -8.44 -35.95 -12.19
C LEU A 262 -7.23 -36.60 -11.49
N VAL A 263 -6.90 -36.17 -10.27
CA VAL A 263 -5.81 -36.77 -9.48
C VAL A 263 -6.13 -38.23 -9.14
N ARG A 264 -7.38 -38.52 -8.76
CA ARG A 264 -7.83 -39.90 -8.52
C ARG A 264 -7.77 -40.75 -9.79
N GLN A 265 -8.28 -40.25 -10.91
CA GLN A 265 -8.21 -40.93 -12.20
C GLN A 265 -6.77 -41.18 -12.67
N ALA A 266 -5.86 -40.22 -12.48
CA ALA A 266 -4.44 -40.39 -12.81
C ALA A 266 -3.78 -41.44 -11.90
N SER A 267 -4.12 -41.46 -10.61
CA SER A 267 -3.66 -42.50 -9.67
C SER A 267 -4.16 -43.89 -10.08
N ASP A 268 -5.44 -44.01 -10.42
CA ASP A 268 -6.12 -45.27 -10.74
C ASP A 268 -5.68 -45.84 -12.11
N LYS A 269 -5.46 -44.98 -13.12
CA LYS A 269 -4.88 -45.39 -14.42
C LYS A 269 -3.48 -45.98 -14.23
N ASN A 270 -2.67 -45.34 -13.38
CA ASN A 270 -1.29 -45.72 -13.13
C ASN A 270 -1.16 -46.96 -12.21
N THR A 271 -2.25 -47.46 -11.65
CA THR A 271 -2.32 -48.77 -10.96
C THR A 271 -2.85 -49.88 -11.86
N ASN A 272 -3.71 -49.56 -12.83
CA ASN A 272 -4.27 -50.55 -13.76
C ASN A 272 -3.34 -50.88 -14.94
N ASP A 273 -2.43 -49.96 -15.31
CA ASP A 273 -1.41 -50.24 -16.35
C ASP A 273 -0.30 -51.20 -15.89
N LEU A 274 -0.25 -51.56 -14.60
CA LEU A 274 0.68 -52.57 -14.06
C LEU A 274 0.08 -53.98 -13.94
N THR A 275 -1.21 -54.15 -14.21
CA THR A 275 -1.91 -55.45 -14.05
C THR A 275 -2.50 -56.02 -15.34
N THR A 276 -2.26 -55.40 -16.51
CA THR A 276 -2.84 -55.89 -17.76
C THR A 276 -1.77 -56.11 -18.83
N SER A 277 -1.17 -57.30 -18.82
CA SER A 277 -0.56 -57.88 -20.02
C SER A 277 -1.61 -58.74 -20.73
N VAL A 278 -1.85 -58.46 -22.01
CA VAL A 278 -2.08 -59.36 -23.16
C VAL A 278 -3.00 -58.67 -24.18
N ASP A 279 -2.40 -58.40 -25.35
CA ASP A 279 -2.86 -57.85 -26.64
C ASP A 279 -3.97 -58.68 -27.36
N PRO A 280 -4.43 -58.33 -28.60
CA PRO A 280 -4.82 -57.02 -29.17
C PRO A 280 -6.16 -57.09 -29.97
N GLN A 281 -6.75 -55.94 -30.36
CA GLN A 281 -7.23 -55.72 -31.75
C GLN A 281 -7.70 -54.26 -32.00
N VAL A 282 -6.95 -53.58 -32.87
CA VAL A 282 -7.35 -52.77 -34.06
C VAL A 282 -8.73 -52.08 -34.06
N GLN A 283 -8.73 -50.73 -34.12
CA GLN A 283 -9.39 -50.00 -35.21
C GLN A 283 -9.02 -48.51 -35.24
N THR A 284 -8.40 -48.11 -36.34
CA THR A 284 -8.11 -46.75 -36.80
C THR A 284 -9.36 -46.04 -37.32
N ARG A 285 -9.58 -44.76 -36.97
CA ARG A 285 -10.31 -43.80 -37.82
C ARG A 285 -9.70 -42.40 -37.78
N ASN A 286 -9.27 -41.98 -38.97
CA ASN A 286 -8.88 -40.62 -39.38
C ASN A 286 -10.09 -39.68 -39.45
N PHE A 287 -9.89 -38.36 -39.39
CA PHE A 287 -10.52 -37.27 -40.18
C PHE A 287 -9.89 -35.94 -39.69
N ALA A 288 -8.92 -35.34 -40.38
CA ALA A 288 -8.97 -34.53 -41.62
C ALA A 288 -9.48 -33.08 -41.39
N VAL A 289 -8.57 -32.15 -41.70
CA VAL A 289 -8.62 -30.69 -41.66
C VAL A 289 -9.35 -30.15 -42.89
N TYR A 290 -10.12 -29.07 -42.74
CA TYR A 290 -10.48 -28.17 -43.84
C TYR A 290 -10.07 -26.74 -43.48
N VAL A 291 -9.27 -26.17 -44.39
CA VAL A 291 -8.97 -24.74 -44.54
C VAL A 291 -9.93 -24.24 -45.61
N ASP A 292 -10.50 -23.05 -45.43
CA ASP A 292 -11.13 -22.32 -46.53
C ASP A 292 -10.56 -20.89 -46.55
N GLU A 293 -10.03 -20.55 -47.71
CA GLU A 293 -9.46 -19.26 -48.12
C GLU A 293 -10.51 -18.44 -48.85
N ASP A 294 -10.23 -17.13 -48.93
CA ASP A 294 -10.74 -16.15 -49.89
C ASP A 294 -12.17 -15.58 -49.72
N LEU A 295 -12.22 -14.28 -49.43
CA LEU A 295 -12.72 -13.30 -50.42
C LEU A 295 -12.36 -11.86 -50.00
N GLU A 296 -11.54 -11.24 -50.84
CA GLU A 296 -11.28 -9.81 -50.90
C GLU A 296 -12.54 -9.03 -51.27
N GLN A 297 -12.74 -7.85 -50.68
CA GLN A 297 -13.52 -6.81 -51.34
C GLN A 297 -12.98 -5.40 -51.03
N VAL A 298 -12.58 -4.75 -52.11
CA VAL A 298 -12.14 -3.37 -52.27
C VAL A 298 -13.34 -2.43 -52.25
N VAL A 299 -13.28 -1.33 -51.49
CA VAL A 299 -14.02 -0.09 -51.78
C VAL A 299 -13.22 1.13 -51.31
N ASP A 300 -12.79 1.95 -52.29
CA ASP A 300 -12.40 3.36 -52.16
C ASP A 300 -13.62 4.23 -51.83
N ILE A 301 -13.42 5.39 -51.16
CA ILE A 301 -13.93 6.73 -51.55
C ILE A 301 -13.73 7.77 -50.42
N GLU A 302 -12.84 8.72 -50.72
CA GLU A 302 -12.89 10.19 -50.56
C GLU A 302 -13.20 10.89 -49.21
N SER A 303 -12.16 11.63 -48.78
CA SER A 303 -12.10 13.00 -48.26
C SER A 303 -13.38 13.84 -48.10
N THR A 304 -13.52 14.49 -46.94
CA THR A 304 -13.72 15.96 -46.85
C THR A 304 -13.55 16.48 -45.40
N ASP A 305 -12.53 17.33 -45.19
CA ASP A 305 -12.50 18.39 -44.17
C ASP A 305 -13.26 19.61 -44.74
N PRO A 306 -13.88 20.50 -43.91
CA PRO A 306 -13.13 21.65 -43.40
C PRO A 306 -13.58 22.30 -42.07
N HIS A 307 -12.59 22.91 -41.41
CA HIS A 307 -12.56 24.19 -40.68
C HIS A 307 -13.77 24.73 -39.86
N GLY A 308 -13.45 25.12 -38.61
CA GLY A 308 -14.21 26.13 -37.86
C GLY A 308 -13.39 26.78 -36.73
N GLN A 309 -12.69 27.88 -37.05
CA GLN A 309 -12.11 28.84 -36.10
C GLN A 309 -13.18 29.78 -35.54
N PHE A 310 -13.18 30.06 -34.24
CA PHE A 310 -13.61 31.33 -33.59
C PHE A 310 -12.97 31.34 -32.19
N GLY A 311 -12.41 32.39 -31.59
CA GLY A 311 -12.45 33.82 -31.84
C GLY A 311 -12.43 34.51 -30.46
N TYR A 312 -11.34 35.21 -30.14
CA TYR A 312 -11.13 35.94 -28.88
C TYR A 312 -12.13 37.10 -28.69
N SER A 313 -12.44 37.45 -27.43
CA SER A 313 -12.73 38.84 -27.05
C SER A 313 -12.36 39.15 -25.60
N LYS A 314 -11.45 40.12 -25.46
CA LYS A 314 -11.07 40.86 -24.25
C LYS A 314 -12.07 42.01 -24.04
N SER A 315 -12.41 42.32 -22.79
CA SER A 315 -12.95 43.64 -22.44
C SER A 315 -12.49 44.12 -21.05
N HIS A 316 -11.64 45.15 -21.11
CA HIS A 316 -11.55 46.38 -20.33
C HIS A 316 -11.82 46.42 -18.81
N SER A 317 -10.78 46.95 -18.15
CA SER A 317 -10.64 47.51 -16.82
C SER A 317 -11.46 48.79 -16.57
N SER A 318 -11.92 48.96 -15.32
CA SER A 318 -12.31 50.24 -14.71
C SER A 318 -11.83 50.26 -13.24
N PRO A 319 -11.13 51.31 -12.77
CA PRO A 319 -10.70 51.43 -11.39
C PRO A 319 -11.74 52.20 -10.56
N PHE A 320 -12.27 51.57 -9.51
CA PHE A 320 -13.15 52.24 -8.54
C PHE A 320 -12.34 52.74 -7.35
N SER A 321 -12.35 54.06 -7.14
CA SER A 321 -11.73 54.76 -6.02
C SER A 321 -12.70 54.77 -4.84
N VAL A 322 -12.36 54.12 -3.73
CA VAL A 322 -13.16 54.17 -2.49
C VAL A 322 -12.62 55.30 -1.61
N GLY A 323 -13.39 56.38 -1.56
CA GLY A 323 -13.17 57.50 -0.63
C GLY A 323 -13.60 57.14 0.79
N PHE A 324 -12.75 57.46 1.75
CA PHE A 324 -12.99 57.38 3.18
C PHE A 324 -14.00 58.48 3.57
N GLY A 325 -15.20 58.09 4.00
CA GLY A 325 -16.24 58.99 4.49
C GLY A 325 -16.56 58.71 5.95
N THR A 326 -16.01 59.53 6.84
CA THR A 326 -16.30 59.55 8.28
C THR A 326 -17.66 60.20 8.49
N LEU A 327 -18.67 59.45 8.95
CA LEU A 327 -19.95 59.99 9.40
C LEU A 327 -20.31 59.43 10.77
N THR A 328 -20.25 60.32 11.76
CA THR A 328 -20.86 60.20 13.08
C THR A 328 -22.39 60.31 12.94
N SER A 329 -23.13 59.33 13.45
CA SER A 329 -24.58 59.47 13.67
C SER A 329 -24.96 58.80 14.98
N GLU A 330 -25.45 59.61 15.90
CA GLU A 330 -26.07 59.21 17.15
C GLU A 330 -27.52 58.72 16.92
N HIS A 331 -28.00 57.96 17.91
CA HIS A 331 -29.39 57.58 18.20
C HIS A 331 -30.14 56.67 17.22
N SER A 332 -30.35 55.41 17.63
CA SER A 332 -31.65 54.99 18.17
C SER A 332 -31.61 53.54 18.66
N SER A 333 -32.02 53.37 19.91
CA SER A 333 -32.20 52.12 20.63
C SER A 333 -33.32 51.27 20.03
N LEU A 334 -32.96 50.13 19.46
CA LEU A 334 -33.85 48.98 19.31
C LEU A 334 -33.08 47.74 19.74
N SER A 335 -33.66 47.03 20.71
CA SER A 335 -33.10 45.85 21.36
C SER A 335 -32.57 44.83 20.34
N PRO A 336 -31.31 44.37 20.46
CA PRO A 336 -30.84 43.27 19.65
C PRO A 336 -31.46 42.00 20.22
N ALA A 337 -32.17 41.27 19.37
CA ALA A 337 -32.35 39.85 19.56
C ALA A 337 -30.97 39.24 19.84
N SER A 338 -30.88 38.49 20.92
CA SER A 338 -29.69 37.80 21.39
C SER A 338 -29.19 36.82 20.32
N LEU A 339 -28.44 37.34 19.36
CA LEU A 339 -27.42 36.62 18.62
C LEU A 339 -26.43 36.16 19.67
N SER A 340 -26.49 34.87 19.97
CA SER A 340 -25.43 34.18 20.67
C SER A 340 -24.13 34.48 19.93
N THR A 341 -23.36 35.42 20.48
CA THR A 341 -21.90 35.48 20.35
C THR A 341 -21.41 34.14 20.90
N GLY A 342 -21.51 33.11 20.06
CA GLY A 342 -20.86 31.84 20.28
C GLY A 342 -19.39 32.18 20.31
N THR A 343 -18.84 32.32 21.52
CA THR A 343 -17.42 32.16 21.76
C THR A 343 -17.02 30.96 20.92
N MET A 344 -16.25 31.18 19.84
CA MET A 344 -15.70 30.07 19.09
C MET A 344 -14.87 29.31 20.10
N GLY A 345 -15.46 28.26 20.69
CA GLY A 345 -14.77 27.39 21.59
C GLY A 345 -13.61 26.87 20.77
N LEU A 346 -12.42 27.37 21.05
CA LEU A 346 -11.16 26.86 20.55
C LEU A 346 -11.20 25.37 20.82
N VAL A 347 -11.59 24.58 19.81
CA VAL A 347 -11.79 23.14 19.95
C VAL A 347 -10.43 22.58 20.35
N PRO A 348 -10.22 22.14 21.59
CA PRO A 348 -8.91 21.70 22.03
C PRO A 348 -8.60 20.42 21.25
N GLY A 349 -7.72 20.52 20.25
CA GLY A 349 -7.13 19.39 19.54
C GLY A 349 -7.94 18.84 18.37
N SER A 350 -8.40 19.69 17.44
CA SER A 350 -8.84 19.20 16.12
C SER A 350 -7.70 18.45 15.44
N SER A 351 -7.72 17.12 15.58
CA SER A 351 -6.69 16.24 15.07
C SER A 351 -6.97 15.99 13.60
N ILE A 352 -6.49 16.87 12.73
CA ILE A 352 -6.56 16.60 11.29
C ILE A 352 -5.56 15.54 10.86
N ALA A 353 -5.94 14.76 9.87
CA ALA A 353 -5.04 13.92 9.11
C ALA A 353 -5.28 14.08 7.61
N PHE A 354 -4.31 13.64 6.84
CA PHE A 354 -4.30 13.71 5.39
C PHE A 354 -4.20 12.29 4.85
N ARG A 355 -4.94 12.00 3.78
CA ARG A 355 -4.82 10.75 3.04
C ARG A 355 -4.56 11.08 1.59
N VAL A 356 -3.59 10.41 0.98
CA VAL A 356 -3.40 10.41 -0.47
C VAL A 356 -3.70 9.02 -1.00
N TRP A 357 -4.32 8.98 -2.18
CA TRP A 357 -4.61 7.75 -2.91
C TRP A 357 -4.64 8.00 -4.40
N ASP A 358 -4.54 6.92 -5.16
CA ASP A 358 -4.70 6.83 -6.61
C ASP A 358 -5.59 5.61 -6.96
N ASN A 359 -5.77 5.34 -8.25
CA ASN A 359 -6.52 4.17 -8.72
C ASN A 359 -5.88 2.82 -8.34
N ASN A 360 -4.58 2.82 -8.01
CA ASN A 360 -3.84 1.62 -7.62
C ASN A 360 -3.88 1.36 -6.10
N SER A 361 -4.47 2.27 -5.33
CA SER A 361 -4.57 2.17 -3.89
C SER A 361 -5.59 1.09 -3.48
N ALA A 362 -5.25 0.29 -2.48
CA ALA A 362 -6.08 -0.85 -2.07
C ALA A 362 -7.44 -0.46 -1.45
N THR A 363 -7.62 0.79 -1.01
CA THR A 363 -8.89 1.26 -0.43
C THR A 363 -9.81 1.80 -1.50
N SER A 364 -11.11 1.58 -1.37
CA SER A 364 -12.10 2.26 -2.21
C SER A 364 -12.49 3.61 -1.62
N TYR A 365 -12.75 4.58 -2.49
CA TYR A 365 -13.28 5.90 -2.15
C TYR A 365 -14.61 6.11 -2.86
N SER A 366 -15.58 6.68 -2.15
CA SER A 366 -16.86 7.14 -2.67
C SER A 366 -17.19 8.49 -2.04
N SER A 367 -17.68 9.45 -2.83
CA SER A 367 -18.07 10.76 -2.32
C SER A 367 -19.19 10.69 -1.28
N THR A 368 -20.07 9.68 -1.37
CA THR A 368 -21.23 9.52 -0.47
C THR A 368 -20.90 8.67 0.77
N ARG A 369 -20.00 7.69 0.65
CA ARG A 369 -19.66 6.78 1.76
C ARG A 369 -18.33 7.08 2.45
N GLY A 370 -17.46 7.87 1.81
CA GLY A 370 -16.09 8.10 2.24
C GLY A 370 -15.14 6.97 1.82
N PHE A 371 -14.15 6.65 2.65
CA PHE A 371 -13.19 5.58 2.39
C PHE A 371 -13.62 4.27 3.04
N THR A 372 -13.39 3.16 2.34
CA THR A 372 -13.56 1.80 2.87
C THR A 372 -12.25 1.04 2.73
N ALA A 373 -11.81 0.38 3.80
CA ALA A 373 -10.59 -0.44 3.77
C ALA A 373 -10.75 -1.62 2.82
N ALA A 374 -9.64 -2.09 2.25
CA ALA A 374 -9.62 -3.16 1.25
C ALA A 374 -10.29 -4.46 1.72
N LEU A 375 -10.20 -4.78 3.02
CA LEU A 375 -10.86 -5.95 3.58
C LEU A 375 -12.39 -5.86 3.50
N PHE A 376 -12.93 -4.65 3.51
CA PHE A 376 -14.36 -4.38 3.57
C PHE A 376 -14.96 -3.89 2.26
N SER A 377 -14.18 -3.80 1.20
CA SER A 377 -14.63 -3.25 -0.09
C SER A 377 -15.51 -4.21 -0.89
N SER A 378 -15.55 -5.50 -0.55
CA SER A 378 -16.52 -6.46 -1.10
C SER A 378 -17.81 -6.47 -0.28
N ASP A 379 -18.96 -6.67 -0.93
CA ASP A 379 -20.31 -6.71 -0.33
C ASP A 379 -20.49 -7.70 0.84
N TRP A 380 -19.49 -8.54 1.10
CA TRP A 380 -19.49 -9.60 2.10
C TRP A 380 -19.41 -9.14 3.57
N THR A 381 -19.11 -7.88 3.86
CA THR A 381 -18.63 -7.49 5.21
C THR A 381 -19.26 -6.23 5.80
N GLN A 382 -20.53 -5.95 5.50
CA GLN A 382 -21.30 -4.94 6.25
C GLN A 382 -21.47 -5.27 7.76
N ALA A 383 -21.12 -6.49 8.19
CA ALA A 383 -21.45 -7.02 9.52
C ALA A 383 -20.29 -7.20 10.51
N MET A 384 -19.04 -6.86 10.18
CA MET A 384 -17.96 -6.95 11.18
C MET A 384 -17.99 -5.73 12.10
N ALA A 385 -18.55 -5.92 13.30
CA ALA A 385 -18.48 -4.93 14.36
C ALA A 385 -17.02 -4.50 14.57
N SER A 386 -16.80 -3.18 14.62
CA SER A 386 -15.46 -2.65 14.88
C SER A 386 -14.98 -3.20 16.23
N PRO A 387 -13.86 -3.92 16.29
CA PRO A 387 -13.28 -4.31 17.57
C PRO A 387 -12.99 -3.01 18.33
N ASP A 388 -13.36 -2.93 19.60
CA ASP A 388 -13.01 -1.76 20.41
C ASP A 388 -11.48 -1.68 20.49
N LEU A 389 -10.88 -0.74 19.75
CA LEU A 389 -9.43 -0.51 19.71
C LEU A 389 -8.99 0.49 20.79
N SER A 390 -9.83 0.84 21.77
CA SER A 390 -9.42 1.75 22.84
C SER A 390 -8.27 1.12 23.65
N ILE A 391 -7.06 1.64 23.45
CA ILE A 391 -5.86 1.28 24.20
C ILE A 391 -5.82 2.09 25.51
N ASN A 392 -6.93 2.16 26.25
CA ASN A 392 -6.90 2.77 27.57
C ASN A 392 -6.40 1.74 28.59
N ASP A 393 -5.51 2.18 29.48
CA ASP A 393 -4.65 1.36 30.37
C ASP A 393 -5.40 0.40 31.33
N GLN A 394 -6.73 0.43 31.38
CA GLN A 394 -7.51 -0.53 32.14
C GLN A 394 -7.71 -1.83 31.33
N MET A 395 -6.66 -2.66 31.36
CA MET A 395 -6.58 -3.99 30.75
C MET A 395 -7.68 -4.95 31.27
N SER A 396 -8.88 -4.90 30.69
CA SER A 396 -9.77 -6.07 30.71
C SER A 396 -9.12 -7.21 29.90
N LEU A 397 -9.40 -8.47 30.24
CA LEU A 397 -8.93 -9.64 29.47
C LEU A 397 -9.33 -9.56 27.98
N GLN A 398 -10.48 -8.94 27.71
CA GLN A 398 -10.99 -8.70 26.36
C GLN A 398 -10.11 -7.71 25.58
N ALA A 399 -9.58 -6.66 26.24
CA ALA A 399 -8.66 -5.72 25.62
C ALA A 399 -7.34 -6.38 25.18
N LYS A 400 -6.82 -7.35 25.96
CA LYS A 400 -5.61 -8.13 25.58
C LYS A 400 -5.86 -9.00 24.34
N SER A 401 -7.01 -9.67 24.28
CA SER A 401 -7.41 -10.47 23.12
C SER A 401 -7.55 -9.59 21.87
N ASN A 402 -8.26 -8.46 21.98
CA ASN A 402 -8.41 -7.50 20.89
C ASN A 402 -7.04 -6.97 20.42
N MET A 403 -6.13 -6.65 21.34
CA MET A 403 -4.79 -6.16 20.98
C MET A 403 -4.00 -7.18 20.17
N SER A 404 -4.13 -8.48 20.44
CA SER A 404 -3.47 -9.51 19.64
C SER A 404 -3.99 -9.58 18.20
N ALA A 405 -5.31 -9.45 18.01
CA ALA A 405 -5.92 -9.38 16.68
C ALA A 405 -5.48 -8.12 15.94
N ILE A 406 -5.49 -6.95 16.61
CA ILE A 406 -5.02 -5.67 16.06
C ILE A 406 -3.56 -5.77 15.63
N GLN A 407 -2.70 -6.36 16.46
CA GLN A 407 -1.28 -6.55 16.14
C GLN A 407 -1.10 -7.44 14.90
N LEU A 408 -1.87 -8.52 14.77
CA LEU A 408 -1.84 -9.38 13.59
C LEU A 408 -2.23 -8.61 12.31
N TRP A 409 -3.36 -7.91 12.35
CA TRP A 409 -3.85 -7.11 11.22
C TRP A 409 -2.94 -5.95 10.89
N ALA A 410 -2.39 -5.27 11.90
CA ALA A 410 -1.49 -4.15 11.73
C ALA A 410 -0.13 -4.62 11.20
N ARG A 411 0.38 -5.77 11.63
CA ARG A 411 1.58 -6.38 11.04
C ARG A 411 1.38 -6.63 9.55
N SER A 412 0.22 -7.17 9.17
CA SER A 412 -0.14 -7.37 7.77
C SER A 412 -0.22 -6.04 7.03
N HIS A 413 -0.93 -5.05 7.58
CA HIS A 413 -1.08 -3.72 6.99
C HIS A 413 0.24 -2.98 6.82
N LEU A 414 1.16 -3.11 7.79
CA LEU A 414 2.45 -2.43 7.78
C LEU A 414 3.49 -3.14 6.90
N SER A 415 3.25 -4.40 6.52
CA SER A 415 4.17 -5.20 5.75
C SER A 415 3.85 -5.12 4.26
N MET A 416 4.79 -4.56 3.47
CA MET A 416 4.68 -4.51 2.01
C MET A 416 4.60 -5.88 1.33
N THR A 417 5.05 -6.93 2.02
CA THR A 417 5.01 -8.30 1.48
C THR A 417 3.68 -9.00 1.78
N SER A 418 2.81 -8.40 2.58
CA SER A 418 1.51 -8.98 2.86
C SER A 418 0.58 -8.86 1.64
N ARG A 419 -0.03 -9.99 1.27
CA ARG A 419 -1.09 -10.04 0.25
C ARG A 419 -2.49 -10.01 0.86
N ILE A 420 -2.59 -9.93 2.19
CA ILE A 420 -3.88 -9.95 2.89
C ILE A 420 -4.47 -8.54 2.80
N PRO A 421 -5.72 -8.39 2.30
CA PRO A 421 -6.41 -7.11 2.30
C PRO A 421 -6.42 -6.49 3.69
N SER A 422 -6.00 -5.24 3.78
CA SER A 422 -5.91 -4.58 5.06
C SER A 422 -7.29 -4.12 5.57
N PRO A 423 -7.60 -4.30 6.86
CA PRO A 423 -8.76 -3.67 7.50
C PRO A 423 -8.52 -2.21 7.85
N PHE A 424 -7.32 -1.67 7.60
CA PHE A 424 -6.95 -0.31 7.96
C PHE A 424 -6.82 0.59 6.74
N ILE A 425 -7.18 1.85 6.94
CA ILE A 425 -6.99 2.97 6.03
C ILE A 425 -5.86 3.83 6.63
N SER A 426 -4.72 3.90 5.95
CA SER A 426 -3.59 4.76 6.37
C SER A 426 -3.91 6.24 6.19
N CYS A 427 -3.73 7.01 7.24
CA CYS A 427 -3.80 8.47 7.23
C CYS A 427 -2.49 9.01 7.82
N CYS A 428 -2.09 10.22 7.45
CA CYS A 428 -0.87 10.84 7.92
C CYS A 428 -1.15 12.22 8.48
N THR A 429 -0.59 12.55 9.64
CA THR A 429 -0.68 13.89 10.23
C THR A 429 0.44 14.81 9.73
N SER A 430 1.27 14.39 8.77
CA SER A 430 2.35 15.20 8.20
C SER A 430 2.09 15.43 6.71
N LEU A 431 1.82 16.68 6.35
CA LEU A 431 1.53 17.05 4.96
C LEU A 431 2.74 16.81 4.02
N VAL A 432 3.97 16.99 4.51
CA VAL A 432 5.21 16.69 3.75
C VAL A 432 5.30 15.21 3.40
N GLN A 433 4.95 14.34 4.36
CA GLN A 433 4.96 12.90 4.11
C GLN A 433 3.88 12.53 3.08
N VAL A 434 2.71 13.17 3.13
CA VAL A 434 1.64 12.97 2.13
C VAL A 434 2.04 13.44 0.75
N PHE A 435 2.66 14.61 0.61
CA PHE A 435 3.11 15.08 -0.71
C PHE A 435 4.24 14.26 -1.30
N LYS A 436 5.11 13.69 -0.46
CA LYS A 436 6.09 12.71 -0.90
C LYS A 436 5.44 11.42 -1.42
N TYR A 437 4.36 10.96 -0.79
CA TYR A 437 3.62 9.81 -1.29
C TYR A 437 2.88 10.15 -2.59
N ALA A 438 2.31 11.35 -2.68
CA ALA A 438 1.65 11.84 -3.88
C ALA A 438 2.61 11.91 -5.08
N SER A 439 3.85 12.37 -4.90
CA SER A 439 4.79 12.53 -6.02
C SER A 439 5.16 11.21 -6.73
N THR A 440 4.89 10.05 -6.13
CA THR A 440 5.13 8.73 -6.73
C THR A 440 3.86 8.03 -7.22
N MET A 441 2.70 8.69 -7.12
CA MET A 441 1.38 8.14 -7.48
C MET A 441 0.91 8.63 -8.85
N ASP A 442 0.06 7.85 -9.50
CA ASP A 442 -0.56 8.21 -10.77
C ASP A 442 -1.87 8.96 -10.51
N ASN A 443 -1.98 10.20 -10.99
CA ASN A 443 -3.13 11.09 -10.75
C ASN A 443 -3.64 11.11 -9.29
N PRO A 444 -2.77 11.44 -8.31
CA PRO A 444 -3.12 11.31 -6.90
C PRO A 444 -4.17 12.33 -6.46
N MET A 445 -5.06 11.86 -5.60
CA MET A 445 -6.06 12.64 -4.89
C MET A 445 -5.66 12.76 -3.42
N LEU A 446 -5.96 13.90 -2.81
CA LEU A 446 -5.67 14.18 -1.41
C LEU A 446 -6.95 14.54 -0.65
N ALA A 447 -7.14 13.94 0.51
CA ALA A 447 -8.26 14.19 1.40
C ALA A 447 -7.77 14.79 2.71
N VAL A 448 -8.49 15.81 3.19
CA VAL A 448 -8.36 16.33 4.56
C VAL A 448 -9.42 15.67 5.41
N ILE A 449 -9.00 15.09 6.53
CA ILE A 449 -9.83 14.23 7.37
C ILE A 449 -9.86 14.80 8.79
N ASP A 450 -11.06 15.05 9.29
CA ASP A 450 -11.30 15.38 10.69
C ASP A 450 -11.37 14.09 11.52
N LEU A 451 -10.30 13.76 12.24
CA LEU A 451 -10.27 12.55 13.06
C LEU A 451 -11.23 12.62 14.25
N SER A 452 -11.73 13.81 14.63
CA SER A 452 -12.70 13.94 15.73
C SER A 452 -14.08 13.38 15.37
N LYS A 453 -14.37 13.29 14.06
CA LYS A 453 -15.61 12.71 13.52
C LYS A 453 -15.51 11.20 13.32
N ILE A 454 -14.35 10.61 13.58
CA ILE A 454 -14.16 9.16 13.57
C ILE A 454 -14.23 8.68 15.01
N LYS A 455 -14.93 7.56 15.25
CA LYS A 455 -14.93 6.93 16.58
C LYS A 455 -13.48 6.69 17.02
N GLN A 456 -13.10 7.21 18.19
CA GLN A 456 -11.71 7.16 18.67
C GLN A 456 -11.19 5.72 18.76
N CYS A 457 -12.07 4.77 19.10
CA CYS A 457 -11.78 3.35 19.10
C CYS A 457 -11.53 2.76 17.70
N ASN A 458 -11.62 3.53 16.62
CA ASN A 458 -11.27 3.07 15.26
C ASN A 458 -9.94 3.67 14.78
N VAL A 459 -9.33 4.59 15.53
CA VAL A 459 -8.10 5.29 15.11
C VAL A 459 -6.93 4.85 15.98
N VAL A 460 -5.96 4.19 15.36
CA VAL A 460 -4.77 3.66 16.05
C VAL A 460 -3.52 4.38 15.58
N ALA A 461 -2.66 4.80 16.51
CA ALA A 461 -1.36 5.35 16.17
C ALA A 461 -0.42 4.21 15.69
N ALA A 462 0.02 4.28 14.44
CA ALA A 462 0.85 3.25 13.84
C ALA A 462 2.19 3.09 14.57
N LYS A 463 2.76 4.18 15.09
CA LYS A 463 3.96 4.17 15.95
C LYS A 463 3.82 3.22 17.13
N THR A 464 2.76 3.35 17.92
CA THR A 464 2.54 2.56 19.13
C THR A 464 2.43 1.07 18.80
N VAL A 465 1.70 0.73 17.73
CA VAL A 465 1.56 -0.66 17.29
C VAL A 465 2.89 -1.20 16.78
N LEU A 466 3.63 -0.42 16.00
CA LEU A 466 4.92 -0.82 15.46
C LEU A 466 5.98 -1.01 16.56
N GLU A 467 5.99 -0.17 17.59
CA GLU A 467 6.86 -0.32 18.77
C GLU A 467 6.54 -1.63 19.52
N ASN A 468 5.26 -1.94 19.72
CA ASN A 468 4.83 -3.21 20.31
C ASN A 468 5.23 -4.42 19.47
N LEU A 469 5.02 -4.37 18.14
CA LEU A 469 5.44 -5.43 17.24
C LEU A 469 6.97 -5.63 17.24
N LYS A 470 7.75 -4.54 17.36
CA LYS A 470 9.22 -4.61 17.50
C LYS A 470 9.63 -5.23 18.83
N ALA A 471 8.99 -4.85 19.93
CA ALA A 471 9.25 -5.43 21.25
C ALA A 471 9.01 -6.95 21.27
N GLN A 472 8.06 -7.44 20.47
CA GLN A 472 7.76 -8.86 20.30
C GLN A 472 8.57 -9.56 19.17
N ASN A 473 9.55 -8.88 18.58
CA ASN A 473 10.33 -9.37 17.43
C ASN A 473 9.50 -9.72 16.16
N GLN A 474 8.29 -9.18 16.02
CA GLN A 474 7.40 -9.43 14.88
C GLN A 474 7.57 -8.43 13.73
N ALA A 475 8.24 -7.29 13.99
CA ALA A 475 8.51 -6.24 13.00
C ALA A 475 9.99 -5.82 12.95
N THR A 476 10.91 -6.77 13.14
CA THR A 476 12.37 -6.52 13.07
C THR A 476 12.84 -6.08 11.69
N TRP A 477 12.07 -6.39 10.64
CA TRP A 477 12.28 -5.93 9.27
C TRP A 477 12.03 -4.43 9.10
N ALA A 478 11.22 -3.80 9.96
CA ALA A 478 10.77 -2.42 9.78
C ALA A 478 11.78 -1.40 10.33
N ARG A 479 12.49 -0.70 9.44
CA ARG A 479 13.28 0.49 9.80
C ARG A 479 12.43 1.73 10.05
N TYR A 480 11.25 1.77 9.42
CA TYR A 480 10.24 2.80 9.56
C TYR A 480 9.79 2.98 11.03
N LYS A 481 9.40 4.20 11.40
CA LYS A 481 8.98 4.58 12.76
C LYS A 481 7.50 4.92 12.91
N ALA A 482 6.79 5.13 11.80
CA ALA A 482 5.35 5.40 11.80
C ALA A 482 4.88 6.58 12.69
N ILE A 483 5.73 7.59 12.89
CA ILE A 483 5.50 8.68 13.84
C ILE A 483 4.23 9.47 13.51
N TYR A 484 4.02 9.77 12.24
CA TYR A 484 2.92 10.61 11.77
C TYR A 484 1.76 9.80 11.20
N GLU A 485 1.82 8.47 11.24
CA GLU A 485 0.81 7.61 10.61
C GLU A 485 -0.26 7.18 11.62
N LYS A 486 -1.50 7.27 11.17
CA LYS A 486 -2.72 6.83 11.84
C LYS A 486 -3.35 5.75 10.99
N MET A 487 -3.81 4.67 11.62
CA MET A 487 -4.53 3.59 10.97
C MET A 487 -6.00 3.67 11.39
N CYS A 488 -6.88 3.97 10.45
CA CYS A 488 -8.33 3.99 10.68
C CYS A 488 -8.91 2.62 10.31
N TYR A 489 -9.50 1.91 11.26
CA TYR A 489 -10.12 0.59 11.03
C TYR A 489 -11.47 0.75 10.32
N GLY A 490 -11.75 -0.10 9.34
CA GLY A 490 -13.06 -0.16 8.70
C GLY A 490 -13.21 0.90 7.62
N ASN A 491 -13.89 1.98 7.98
CA ASN A 491 -14.26 3.06 7.09
C ASN A 491 -13.90 4.43 7.69
N ILE A 492 -13.63 5.39 6.81
CA ILE A 492 -13.61 6.81 7.16
C ILE A 492 -14.86 7.40 6.50
N PRO A 493 -15.88 7.78 7.27
CA PRO A 493 -17.17 8.14 6.71
C PRO A 493 -17.09 9.51 6.02
N ALA A 494 -18.03 9.78 5.10
CA ALA A 494 -18.00 10.98 4.27
C ALA A 494 -18.04 12.26 5.11
N GLU A 495 -18.78 12.28 6.23
CA GLU A 495 -18.87 13.43 7.14
C GLU A 495 -17.53 13.78 7.82
N ALA A 496 -16.61 12.82 7.92
CA ALA A 496 -15.25 13.04 8.43
C ALA A 496 -14.31 13.63 7.37
N LEU A 497 -14.71 13.63 6.10
CA LEU A 497 -13.95 14.24 5.03
C LEU A 497 -14.29 15.73 4.98
N ILE A 498 -13.27 16.56 5.20
CA ILE A 498 -13.36 18.02 5.06
C ILE A 498 -13.32 18.39 3.58
N SER A 499 -12.43 17.76 2.83
CA SER A 499 -12.24 18.05 1.42
C SER A 499 -11.54 16.90 0.70
N VAL A 500 -11.72 16.87 -0.62
CA VAL A 500 -11.01 15.98 -1.54
C VAL A 500 -10.55 16.80 -2.72
N THR A 501 -9.23 16.84 -2.95
CA THR A 501 -8.61 17.73 -3.94
C THR A 501 -7.57 16.97 -4.76
N PRO A 502 -7.53 17.14 -6.09
CA PRO A 502 -6.44 16.63 -6.90
C PRO A 502 -5.09 17.20 -6.47
N TYR A 503 -4.08 16.35 -6.33
CA TYR A 503 -2.72 16.76 -5.95
C TYR A 503 -2.16 17.85 -6.86
N LEU A 504 -2.37 17.72 -8.18
CA LEU A 504 -1.90 18.69 -9.18
C LEU A 504 -2.47 20.10 -8.96
N SER A 505 -3.72 20.20 -8.50
CA SER A 505 -4.34 21.49 -8.18
C SER A 505 -3.68 22.13 -6.95
N LEU A 506 -3.28 21.32 -5.96
CA LEU A 506 -2.60 21.80 -4.75
C LEU A 506 -1.20 22.33 -5.04
N ILE A 507 -0.38 21.61 -5.82
CA ILE A 507 0.97 22.08 -6.15
C ILE A 507 0.96 23.36 -6.99
N LYS A 508 -0.01 23.51 -7.90
CA LYS A 508 -0.21 24.76 -8.67
C LYS A 508 -0.62 25.95 -7.79
N SER A 509 -1.25 25.70 -6.65
CA SER A 509 -1.74 26.75 -5.75
C SER A 509 -0.66 27.36 -4.84
N LEU A 510 0.55 26.80 -4.84
CA LEU A 510 1.64 27.26 -3.98
C LEU A 510 2.98 27.26 -4.77
N PRO A 511 3.12 28.19 -5.73
CA PRO A 511 4.25 28.22 -6.67
C PRO A 511 5.59 28.63 -6.02
N GLY A 512 5.58 29.26 -4.84
CA GLY A 512 6.80 29.62 -4.10
C GLY A 512 7.59 28.46 -3.52
N ILE A 513 7.14 27.21 -3.75
CA ILE A 513 7.80 26.00 -3.26
C ILE A 513 8.32 25.18 -4.44
N ASP A 514 9.59 24.80 -4.38
CA ASP A 514 10.18 23.86 -5.33
C ASP A 514 9.64 22.45 -5.07
N TRP A 515 8.64 22.04 -5.85
CA TRP A 515 8.00 20.73 -5.74
C TRP A 515 8.89 19.56 -6.21
N THR A 516 9.93 19.84 -7.00
CA THR A 516 10.86 18.78 -7.48
C THR A 516 11.66 18.15 -6.35
N VAL A 517 11.70 18.79 -5.17
CA VAL A 517 12.34 18.22 -3.98
C VAL A 517 11.65 16.96 -3.47
N PHE A 518 10.39 16.72 -3.83
CA PHE A 518 9.61 15.55 -3.41
C PHE A 518 9.88 14.31 -4.30
N ASP A 519 10.51 14.48 -5.46
CA ASP A 519 10.65 13.41 -6.45
C ASP A 519 11.75 12.40 -6.06
N GLY A 520 11.34 11.19 -5.68
CA GLY A 520 12.24 10.08 -5.35
C GLY A 520 13.14 10.29 -4.12
N ARG A 521 12.97 11.39 -3.36
CA ARG A 521 13.84 11.71 -2.22
C ARG A 521 13.28 11.14 -0.90
N PRO A 522 14.14 10.65 0.01
CA PRO A 522 13.73 10.31 1.37
C PRO A 522 13.16 11.53 2.11
N THR A 523 12.12 11.35 2.93
CA THR A 523 11.42 12.45 3.64
C THR A 523 12.38 13.34 4.43
N GLY A 524 13.41 12.78 5.07
CA GLY A 524 14.42 13.57 5.78
C GLY A 524 15.25 14.49 4.88
N ARG A 525 15.51 14.07 3.63
CA ARG A 525 16.17 14.92 2.63
C ARG A 525 15.22 15.99 2.07
N VAL A 526 13.95 15.65 1.88
CA VAL A 526 12.88 16.61 1.52
C VAL A 526 12.82 17.74 2.55
N VAL A 527 12.64 17.40 3.83
CA VAL A 527 12.58 18.39 4.93
C VAL A 527 13.86 19.22 5.01
N LYS A 528 15.03 18.60 4.82
CA LYS A 528 16.31 19.34 4.78
C LYS A 528 16.38 20.31 3.59
N ALA A 529 15.91 19.90 2.41
CA ALA A 529 15.90 20.76 1.23
C ALA A 529 14.93 21.93 1.40
N LEU A 530 13.72 21.66 1.91
CA LEU A 530 12.72 22.68 2.23
C LEU A 530 13.24 23.67 3.27
N SER A 531 13.81 23.20 4.38
CA SER A 531 14.39 24.08 5.40
C SER A 531 15.64 24.87 4.96
N THR A 532 16.32 24.44 3.88
CA THR A 532 17.43 25.22 3.30
C THR A 532 16.91 26.41 2.49
N HIS A 533 15.72 26.29 1.91
CA HIS A 533 14.99 27.39 1.29
C HIS A 533 14.34 28.22 2.40
N LYS A 534 15.05 29.25 2.86
CA LYS A 534 14.56 30.17 3.88
C LYS A 534 13.45 31.08 3.32
N VAL A 535 12.26 30.51 3.15
CA VAL A 535 11.05 31.25 2.82
C VAL A 535 10.48 31.82 4.11
N THR A 536 10.24 33.13 4.12
CA THR A 536 9.62 33.81 5.26
C THR A 536 8.12 33.87 5.06
N ILE A 537 7.37 33.89 6.17
CA ILE A 537 5.91 33.78 6.12
C ILE A 537 5.26 34.93 5.37
N GLU A 538 5.84 36.14 5.43
CA GLU A 538 5.31 37.32 4.76
C GLU A 538 5.32 37.08 3.23
N LYS A 539 6.43 36.56 2.71
CA LYS A 539 6.59 36.34 1.25
C LYS A 539 5.59 35.35 0.67
N ILE A 540 5.17 34.35 1.45
CA ILE A 540 4.32 33.26 0.97
C ILE A 540 2.89 33.33 1.50
N ALA A 541 2.55 34.26 2.40
CA ALA A 541 1.25 34.31 3.07
C ALA A 541 0.06 34.36 2.10
N HIS A 542 0.16 35.14 1.02
CA HIS A 542 -0.88 35.19 0.00
C HIS A 542 -1.07 33.84 -0.71
N GLU A 543 0.02 33.21 -1.16
CA GLU A 543 -0.03 31.89 -1.80
C GLU A 543 -0.53 30.81 -0.84
N LEU A 544 -0.12 30.89 0.43
CA LEU A 544 -0.56 29.99 1.49
C LEU A 544 -2.07 30.13 1.75
N GLY A 545 -2.63 31.33 1.64
CA GLY A 545 -4.07 31.57 1.73
C GLY A 545 -4.82 30.91 0.56
N TYR A 546 -4.32 31.06 -0.66
CA TYR A 546 -4.89 30.40 -1.83
C TYR A 546 -4.77 28.86 -1.74
N PHE A 547 -3.61 28.34 -1.36
CA PHE A 547 -3.37 26.93 -1.10
C PHE A 547 -4.34 26.36 -0.06
N THR A 548 -4.51 27.06 1.06
CA THR A 548 -5.39 26.61 2.15
C THR A 548 -6.86 26.60 1.69
N ARG A 549 -7.26 27.57 0.86
CA ARG A 549 -8.60 27.59 0.25
C ARG A 549 -8.83 26.41 -0.67
N VAL A 550 -7.88 26.14 -1.57
CA VAL A 550 -7.95 24.98 -2.49
C VAL A 550 -7.97 23.67 -1.70
N LEU A 551 -7.14 23.58 -0.65
CA LEU A 551 -7.05 22.39 0.20
C LEU A 551 -8.31 22.16 1.03
N LEU A 552 -8.98 23.19 1.53
CA LEU A 552 -10.16 23.06 2.40
C LEU A 552 -11.50 23.13 1.65
N GLY A 553 -11.50 23.53 0.38
CA GLY A 553 -12.73 23.62 -0.42
C GLY A 553 -13.64 24.81 -0.10
N GLY A 554 -13.30 25.68 0.86
CA GLY A 554 -14.06 26.90 1.16
C GLY A 554 -14.08 27.30 2.63
N LEU A 555 -15.11 28.07 3.01
CA LEU A 555 -15.27 28.70 4.32
C LEU A 555 -15.92 27.81 5.39
N GLU A 556 -16.49 26.67 5.00
CA GLU A 556 -17.20 25.76 5.92
C GLU A 556 -16.29 25.18 7.02
N HIS A 557 -14.97 25.31 6.85
CA HIS A 557 -13.97 24.66 7.69
C HIS A 557 -12.94 25.64 8.27
N ILE A 558 -13.33 26.90 8.56
CA ILE A 558 -12.45 27.91 9.19
C ILE A 558 -11.78 27.38 10.46
N GLY A 559 -12.48 26.59 11.27
CA GLY A 559 -11.94 25.99 12.50
C GLY A 559 -10.74 25.05 12.30
N VAL A 560 -10.49 24.62 11.06
CA VAL A 560 -9.38 23.71 10.70
C VAL A 560 -8.14 24.46 10.20
N ILE A 561 -8.29 25.74 9.82
CA ILE A 561 -7.20 26.59 9.32
C ILE A 561 -5.96 26.58 10.23
N PRO A 562 -6.06 26.69 11.57
CA PRO A 562 -4.87 26.72 12.43
C PRO A 562 -4.02 25.46 12.29
N SER A 563 -4.67 24.29 12.21
CA SER A 563 -4.00 23.00 12.08
C SER A 563 -3.35 22.82 10.70
N VAL A 564 -3.99 23.30 9.63
CA VAL A 564 -3.39 23.27 8.27
C VAL A 564 -2.20 24.20 8.19
N VAL A 565 -2.34 25.45 8.61
CA VAL A 565 -1.27 26.46 8.60
C VAL A 565 -0.07 25.96 9.40
N ARG A 566 -0.31 25.40 10.59
CA ARG A 566 0.75 24.77 11.39
C ARG A 566 1.49 23.69 10.61
N ASN A 567 0.77 22.76 9.98
CA ASN A 567 1.36 21.64 9.24
C ASN A 567 2.20 22.10 8.04
N VAL A 568 1.76 23.16 7.34
CA VAL A 568 2.51 23.73 6.23
C VAL A 568 3.76 24.45 6.75
N ILE A 569 3.67 25.28 7.77
CA ILE A 569 4.84 26.00 8.31
C ILE A 569 5.88 25.02 8.87
N GLU A 570 5.45 24.07 9.70
CA GLU A 570 6.33 23.06 10.32
C GLU A 570 6.98 22.16 9.25
N GLY A 571 6.19 21.70 8.28
CA GLY A 571 6.68 20.78 7.26
C GLY A 571 7.64 21.41 6.26
N PHE A 572 7.34 22.64 5.82
CA PHE A 572 8.08 23.29 4.75
C PHE A 572 9.21 24.20 5.26
N GLY A 573 9.36 24.32 6.58
CA GLY A 573 10.43 25.12 7.18
C GLY A 573 10.26 26.62 6.94
N ILE A 574 9.01 27.09 6.88
CA ILE A 574 8.68 28.51 6.72
C ILE A 574 9.05 29.24 8.00
N ILE A 575 9.80 30.34 7.87
CA ILE A 575 10.24 31.13 9.01
C ILE A 575 9.15 32.17 9.34
N ALA A 576 8.57 32.08 10.53
CA ALA A 576 7.64 33.09 11.04
C ALA A 576 8.39 34.37 11.45
N SER A 577 7.82 35.55 11.13
CA SER A 577 8.38 36.82 11.64
C SER A 577 8.24 36.90 13.14
N ARG A 578 9.25 37.53 13.77
CA ARG A 578 9.15 37.99 15.16
C ARG A 578 8.46 39.36 15.27
N SER A 579 8.38 40.11 14.18
CA SER A 579 7.71 41.41 14.16
C SER A 579 6.20 41.22 14.14
N GLU A 580 5.49 41.90 15.04
CA GLU A 580 4.03 41.90 15.08
C GLU A 580 3.44 42.52 13.81
N GLU A 581 4.08 43.57 13.28
CA GLU A 581 3.68 44.24 12.04
C GLU A 581 3.72 43.27 10.84
N ASP A 582 4.81 42.51 10.71
CA ASP A 582 4.96 41.51 9.64
C ASP A 582 3.92 40.39 9.76
N ARG A 583 3.62 39.94 10.99
CA ARG A 583 2.59 38.92 11.25
C ARG A 583 1.20 39.42 10.89
N ASN A 584 0.88 40.67 11.22
CA ASN A 584 -0.40 41.30 10.86
C ASN A 584 -0.53 41.55 9.35
N TRP A 585 0.58 41.92 8.71
CA TRP A 585 0.60 42.03 7.25
C TRP A 585 0.41 40.67 6.59
N ALA A 586 1.13 39.64 7.04
CA ALA A 586 0.98 38.26 6.56
C ALA A 586 -0.45 37.74 6.77
N SER A 587 -1.06 37.97 7.93
CA SER A 587 -2.44 37.54 8.20
C SER A 587 -3.44 38.22 7.26
N THR A 588 -3.23 39.50 6.96
CA THR A 588 -4.05 40.24 5.99
C THR A 588 -3.91 39.67 4.57
N GLN A 589 -2.67 39.37 4.13
CA GLN A 589 -2.43 38.77 2.81
C GLN A 589 -3.04 37.37 2.68
N PHE A 590 -2.85 36.53 3.69
CA PHE A 590 -3.46 35.20 3.77
C PHE A 590 -4.98 35.29 3.68
N THR A 591 -5.58 36.17 4.49
CA THR A 591 -7.03 36.32 4.61
C THR A 591 -7.66 36.78 3.29
N ARG A 592 -7.05 37.75 2.61
CA ARG A 592 -7.50 38.22 1.29
C ARG A 592 -7.51 37.10 0.25
N ALA A 593 -6.43 36.32 0.18
CA ALA A 593 -6.32 35.20 -0.76
C ALA A 593 -7.33 34.08 -0.45
N PHE A 594 -7.51 33.77 0.85
CA PHE A 594 -8.42 32.73 1.30
C PHE A 594 -9.89 33.08 1.04
N LEU A 595 -10.30 34.33 1.33
CA LEU A 595 -11.70 34.76 1.24
C LEU A 595 -12.17 35.15 -0.17
N ASN A 596 -11.24 35.42 -1.10
CA ASN A 596 -11.57 35.85 -2.46
C ASN A 596 -12.49 37.10 -2.54
N GLY A 597 -12.46 37.96 -1.51
CA GLY A 597 -13.31 39.16 -1.44
C GLY A 597 -14.52 39.07 -0.50
N ASP A 598 -14.75 37.94 0.17
CA ASP A 598 -15.76 37.87 1.24
C ASP A 598 -15.22 38.49 2.54
N TYR A 599 -15.69 39.68 2.90
CA TYR A 599 -15.19 40.40 4.08
C TYR A 599 -15.84 39.95 5.40
N GLN A 600 -16.92 39.17 5.37
CA GLN A 600 -17.68 38.83 6.58
C GLN A 600 -16.84 38.01 7.59
N TYR A 601 -15.93 37.18 7.08
CA TYR A 601 -15.11 36.27 7.89
C TYR A 601 -13.65 36.75 8.06
N HIS A 602 -13.35 37.99 7.68
CA HIS A 602 -11.96 38.49 7.65
C HIS A 602 -11.26 38.40 9.02
N ALA A 603 -11.94 38.80 10.09
CA ALA A 603 -11.37 38.74 11.43
C ALA A 603 -11.11 37.28 11.88
N GLN A 604 -12.07 36.38 11.65
CA GLN A 604 -11.97 34.98 12.07
C GLN A 604 -10.87 34.21 11.32
N VAL A 605 -10.74 34.44 10.01
CA VAL A 605 -9.69 33.83 9.19
C VAL A 605 -8.31 34.36 9.57
N ALA A 606 -8.18 35.67 9.82
CA ALA A 606 -6.92 36.27 10.25
C ALA A 606 -6.48 35.73 11.62
N GLU A 607 -7.41 35.61 12.58
CA GLU A 607 -7.16 35.02 13.90
C GLU A 607 -6.76 33.55 13.79
N ALA A 608 -7.49 32.77 12.99
CA ALA A 608 -7.20 31.35 12.78
C ALA A 608 -5.81 31.13 12.12
N PHE A 609 -5.43 31.99 11.18
CA PHE A 609 -4.08 32.00 10.61
C PHE A 609 -3.03 32.28 11.67
N LEU A 610 -3.16 33.39 12.42
CA LEU A 610 -2.19 33.77 13.45
C LEU A 610 -2.04 32.68 14.53
N HIS A 611 -3.14 32.05 14.93
CA HIS A 611 -3.10 30.91 15.84
C HIS A 611 -2.32 29.73 15.26
N GLY A 612 -2.50 29.41 13.97
CA GLY A 612 -1.72 28.39 13.28
C GLY A 612 -0.21 28.67 13.26
N VAL A 613 0.17 29.94 13.07
CA VAL A 613 1.58 30.39 13.13
C VAL A 613 2.15 30.16 14.53
N GLU A 614 1.43 30.53 15.58
CA GLU A 614 1.87 30.35 16.97
C GLU A 614 2.02 28.87 17.35
N LEU A 615 1.10 28.03 16.88
CA LEU A 615 1.20 26.58 17.07
C LEU A 615 2.47 26.03 16.40
N ALA A 616 2.82 26.52 15.21
CA ALA A 616 4.04 26.10 14.52
C ALA A 616 5.31 26.54 15.29
N GLU A 617 5.36 27.79 15.77
CA GLU A 617 6.49 28.29 16.57
C GLU A 617 6.69 27.52 17.88
N LYS A 618 5.58 27.16 18.56
CA LYS A 618 5.62 26.33 19.78
C LYS A 618 6.20 24.95 19.50
N CYS A 619 5.91 24.37 18.34
CA CYS A 619 6.43 23.05 17.92
C CYS A 619 7.88 23.11 17.43
N TRP A 620 8.33 24.22 16.84
CA TRP A 620 9.66 24.33 16.24
C TRP A 620 10.81 24.37 17.26
N LYS A 621 10.56 24.47 18.57
CA LYS A 621 11.61 24.60 19.60
C LYS A 621 12.76 23.61 19.31
N PRO A 622 13.90 24.08 18.77
CA PRO A 622 14.93 23.20 18.29
C PRO A 622 15.39 22.43 19.51
N THR A 623 15.18 21.11 19.50
CA THR A 623 15.63 20.28 20.63
C THR A 623 17.11 20.62 20.77
N PRO A 624 17.53 21.24 21.89
CA PRO A 624 18.89 21.72 22.01
C PRO A 624 19.73 20.49 21.75
N ARG A 625 20.48 20.49 20.63
CA ARG A 625 21.40 19.41 20.34
C ARG A 625 22.27 19.39 21.57
N LYS A 626 22.12 18.38 22.43
CA LYS A 626 23.06 18.10 23.49
C LYS A 626 24.37 17.93 22.74
N ARG A 627 25.15 19.02 22.64
CA ARG A 627 26.55 18.94 22.27
C ARG A 627 27.05 17.92 23.27
N ALA A 628 27.37 16.73 22.78
CA ALA A 628 28.07 15.75 23.58
C ALA A 628 29.35 16.47 23.96
N ASN A 629 29.34 17.11 25.13
CA ASN A 629 30.54 17.61 25.76
C ASN A 629 31.35 16.35 26.03
N ASN A 630 32.18 15.98 25.06
CA ASN A 630 33.40 15.25 25.31
C ASN A 630 34.34 16.19 26.07
N THR A 631 33.92 16.67 27.24
CA THR A 631 34.85 17.10 28.25
C THR A 631 35.50 15.81 28.75
N ASN A 632 36.65 15.51 28.15
CA ASN A 632 37.70 14.73 28.80
C ASN A 632 38.11 15.51 30.06
N ASP A 633 37.26 15.50 31.09
CA ASP A 633 37.70 15.82 32.44
C ASP A 633 38.47 14.58 32.90
N GLY A 634 39.75 14.57 32.52
CA GLY A 634 40.74 13.72 33.13
C GLY A 634 40.75 14.04 34.62
N ALA A 635 40.10 13.17 35.39
CA ALA A 635 40.25 13.13 36.83
C ALA A 635 41.71 12.79 37.16
N ALA A 636 42.51 13.84 37.37
CA ALA A 636 43.68 13.78 38.21
C ALA A 636 43.21 13.72 39.67
N LEU A 637 43.10 12.51 40.20
CA LEU A 637 43.18 12.17 41.62
C LEU A 637 44.27 11.10 41.65
N GLY A 638 45.42 11.33 42.28
CA GLY A 638 45.53 11.47 43.72
C GLY A 638 46.03 10.12 44.23
#